data_AF-K7YZF5-F1
#
_entry.id   AF-K7YZF5-F1
#
_cell.length_a   1.000
_cell.length_b   1.000
_cell.length_c   1.000
_cell.angle_alpha   90.00
_cell.angle_beta   90.00
_cell.angle_gamma   90.00
#
_symmetry.space_group_name_H-M   'P 1'
#
loop_
_entity.id
_entity.type
_entity.pdbx_description
1 polymer ?
#
loop_
_entity_poly.entity_id
_entity_poly.type
_entity_poly.pdbx_seq_one_letter_code
_entity_poly.pdbx_strand_id
1 'polypeptide(L)'
;MKIFKTSLILTTLSVSSAAADVTGYIDTVKELEDGTVSIRGWACDSAVSSTINVHLYAGAPAGNKDTQFVTSTAANLASESQVSSACQTQKVSHRFEARLPRATALKYSSQPLYAYGISLSKKANLQLAQSGKHSIPSRREIAGQIDSVQERTSDGAVVIRGWACDRFNDKSISVHLYANAAAGGASAIFVKSALTGKSSESAIKTICGTKASGHRFESVIPKGVALRFAGSPVFAHGISTSGGANSLIGNAGRFSIPNYPADQKLSQLMLNADGSSISGDFVIPAGFRVEMDRNINVRNLTIQGRLFCPAKGHFTLKASSLHVHGSEALLQCGTSMTPFQGQLKIAIKGGVFLKDNCDGALVPCSDRNIMAMKGGTIRLIGNKANSKWLKLNKTAEPGSAEIVLTEAVQWKAGDRIAIAPTAYRYLEAEEAVIKSVQGTRVILTAPLKYRHNGQSHSYKTPTKTWVVDERAEVANLTRNIHITSDGNTEAMNFKGAHLMIMPSSYGYIDGVEFSHMGRMGEMARYPFHWHRVGDAAGQYIKNSSIHHSFQRCITVHATNNALVENNVCYDHYGHGFFLEDGNEVGNTFAKNLGILSRRPLPDRHILQSDIDVSSPGRFPGPATFWVSNPNNIFKDNVAAGSQGTGYWMSFARGVSCEKFNCSFPDSRKPANVFPRLEVTRQFDNNTARTTTVGFTWDGVADGALTENPRNPHDRKIVTVHYAPAKTPTIRNMKAFKSVEAAMYTRAQTMNFVNALFADNRSNIWAAYNLVMRDSAVIAISGNHQPAEFKDNSHFTGARIYDGPMDLSGIDFINFNDVSYGSTVIKPTPFRSVGASERFANVAQKLRFFPEPSRKIVFDAVSGPTSLGGTESASIRDLDGSLTGTPQSLLVPTHAFNNAPGCAAPTDESVRAMLCNYEVGSLYLFNPNKATTAFGTSRSDGVKLTTNNFMNKVNLIYGGKYEYNIHYNEELDLERITVVFKTANQGALSPVVAIRDLPGRHCKMSQGRSVASLSELRNAQDSAYYSAPDVLYIKNKATGKAGYVTGTSNAQIGQGVMGKILCQ
;
A
#
# COMPACT_ATOMS: atom_id res chain seq x y z
N MET A 1 -68.05 -3.17 14.08
CA MET A 1 -68.56 -2.17 13.13
C MET A 1 -69.38 -2.90 12.06
N LYS A 2 -70.68 -2.56 11.95
CA LYS A 2 -71.71 -3.02 10.99
C LYS A 2 -72.18 -4.49 11.12
N ILE A 3 -73.36 -4.84 11.67
CA ILE A 3 -74.79 -4.49 11.40
C ILE A 3 -75.47 -5.45 10.41
N PHE A 4 -76.42 -6.23 10.97
CA PHE A 4 -77.73 -6.71 10.46
C PHE A 4 -77.84 -7.45 9.10
N LYS A 5 -78.53 -8.61 9.11
CA LYS A 5 -79.99 -8.67 8.87
C LYS A 5 -80.54 -10.10 9.02
N THR A 6 -81.45 -10.25 9.95
CA THR A 6 -82.53 -11.25 9.96
C THR A 6 -83.56 -10.87 8.88
N SER A 7 -84.09 -11.83 8.12
CA SER A 7 -85.55 -11.93 7.90
C SER A 7 -85.95 -13.23 7.22
N LEU A 8 -87.01 -13.80 7.78
CA LEU A 8 -87.81 -14.93 7.33
C LEU A 8 -88.74 -14.49 6.19
N ILE A 9 -88.84 -15.23 5.10
CA ILE A 9 -90.00 -15.19 4.17
C ILE A 9 -90.37 -16.62 3.79
N LEU A 10 -91.63 -16.95 4.06
CA LEU A 10 -92.32 -18.18 3.70
C LEU A 10 -93.06 -17.93 2.38
N THR A 11 -92.84 -18.74 1.34
CA THR A 11 -93.81 -18.97 0.26
C THR A 11 -93.51 -20.26 -0.49
N THR A 12 -94.59 -20.95 -0.86
CA THR A 12 -94.70 -22.36 -1.22
C THR A 12 -94.55 -22.67 -2.71
N LEU A 13 -93.98 -23.86 -2.96
CA LEU A 13 -94.23 -24.82 -4.05
C LEU A 13 -93.99 -24.42 -5.52
N SER A 14 -92.96 -25.03 -6.11
CA SER A 14 -93.07 -25.72 -7.40
C SER A 14 -92.16 -26.96 -7.40
N VAL A 15 -92.74 -28.12 -7.71
CA VAL A 15 -92.02 -29.38 -7.91
C VAL A 15 -91.58 -29.43 -9.37
N SER A 16 -90.28 -29.45 -9.64
CA SER A 16 -89.74 -29.97 -10.90
C SER A 16 -88.93 -31.24 -10.62
N SER A 17 -89.32 -32.34 -11.28
CA SER A 17 -88.65 -33.64 -11.22
C SER A 17 -87.19 -33.53 -11.69
N ALA A 18 -86.24 -33.65 -10.75
CA ALA A 18 -84.83 -33.82 -11.07
C ALA A 18 -84.57 -35.31 -11.37
N ALA A 19 -84.06 -35.57 -12.56
CA ALA A 19 -83.68 -36.89 -13.03
C ALA A 19 -82.52 -37.48 -12.21
N ALA A 20 -82.53 -38.81 -12.06
CA ALA A 20 -81.56 -39.60 -11.30
C ALA A 20 -80.12 -39.51 -11.82
N ASP A 21 -79.17 -39.02 -11.01
CA ASP A 21 -77.71 -39.08 -11.26
C ASP A 21 -76.97 -39.66 -10.02
N VAL A 22 -75.77 -40.22 -10.23
CA VAL A 22 -74.90 -40.73 -9.15
C VAL A 22 -74.41 -39.57 -8.28
N THR A 23 -74.58 -39.69 -6.97
CA THR A 23 -74.09 -38.72 -5.98
C THR A 23 -73.49 -39.42 -4.77
N GLY A 24 -72.62 -38.73 -4.05
CA GLY A 24 -71.97 -39.27 -2.85
C GLY A 24 -70.79 -38.43 -2.37
N TYR A 25 -70.21 -38.85 -1.26
CA TYR A 25 -69.22 -38.08 -0.51
C TYR A 25 -68.22 -39.01 0.19
N ILE A 26 -66.93 -38.64 0.23
CA ILE A 26 -65.93 -39.29 1.09
C ILE A 26 -65.91 -38.55 2.43
N ASP A 27 -66.25 -39.22 3.54
CA ASP A 27 -66.27 -38.57 4.85
C ASP A 27 -64.88 -38.55 5.49
N THR A 28 -64.21 -39.70 5.50
CA THR A 28 -62.97 -39.90 6.25
C THR A 28 -62.05 -40.91 5.59
N VAL A 29 -60.76 -40.65 5.70
CA VAL A 29 -59.69 -41.62 5.43
C VAL A 29 -58.85 -41.68 6.70
N LYS A 30 -58.91 -42.81 7.41
CA LYS A 30 -58.27 -42.96 8.72
C LYS A 30 -57.52 -44.29 8.82
N GLU A 31 -56.28 -44.23 9.30
CA GLU A 31 -55.52 -45.43 9.66
C GLU A 31 -56.09 -46.03 10.97
N LEU A 32 -56.31 -47.34 10.97
CA LEU A 32 -56.71 -48.11 12.14
C LEU A 32 -55.46 -48.65 12.85
N GLU A 33 -55.60 -49.06 14.11
CA GLU A 33 -54.47 -49.48 14.96
C GLU A 33 -53.67 -50.67 14.40
N ASP A 34 -54.30 -51.49 13.54
CA ASP A 34 -53.68 -52.64 12.86
C ASP A 34 -52.88 -52.26 11.59
N GLY A 35 -52.85 -50.96 11.23
CA GLY A 35 -52.17 -50.43 10.06
C GLY A 35 -52.95 -50.60 8.75
N THR A 36 -54.22 -51.00 8.80
CA THR A 36 -55.14 -50.88 7.66
C THR A 36 -55.68 -49.46 7.55
N VAL A 37 -56.02 -49.02 6.34
CA VAL A 37 -56.63 -47.69 6.13
C VAL A 37 -58.11 -47.86 5.82
N SER A 38 -58.95 -47.30 6.67
CA SER A 38 -60.40 -47.25 6.50
C SER A 38 -60.79 -45.98 5.74
N ILE A 39 -61.45 -46.17 4.59
CA ILE A 39 -62.00 -45.11 3.76
C ILE A 39 -63.50 -45.22 3.84
N ARG A 40 -64.16 -44.23 4.45
CA ARG A 40 -65.61 -44.22 4.67
C ARG A 40 -66.26 -43.08 3.91
N GLY A 41 -67.44 -43.38 3.38
CA GLY A 41 -68.24 -42.45 2.60
C GLY A 41 -69.66 -42.94 2.44
N TRP A 42 -70.40 -42.27 1.58
CA TRP A 42 -71.67 -42.78 1.05
C TRP A 42 -71.75 -42.50 -0.44
N ALA A 43 -72.49 -43.34 -1.17
CA ALA A 43 -72.75 -43.13 -2.59
C ALA A 43 -74.04 -43.84 -3.00
N CYS A 44 -74.77 -43.25 -3.94
CA CYS A 44 -76.00 -43.82 -4.49
C CYS A 44 -76.25 -43.33 -5.91
N ASP A 45 -77.04 -44.10 -6.64
CA ASP A 45 -77.66 -43.69 -7.90
C ASP A 45 -79.07 -43.21 -7.53
N SER A 46 -79.33 -41.92 -7.71
CA SER A 46 -80.51 -41.27 -7.11
C SER A 46 -81.82 -41.94 -7.56
N ALA A 47 -82.77 -42.14 -6.65
CA ALA A 47 -84.04 -42.86 -6.89
C ALA A 47 -83.91 -44.34 -7.34
N VAL A 48 -82.71 -44.94 -7.31
CA VAL A 48 -82.50 -46.37 -7.55
C VAL A 48 -82.56 -47.14 -6.23
N SER A 49 -83.47 -48.11 -6.14
CA SER A 49 -83.71 -48.91 -4.93
C SER A 49 -82.67 -50.01 -4.66
N SER A 50 -81.49 -49.94 -5.30
CA SER A 50 -80.40 -50.92 -5.20
C SER A 50 -79.08 -50.23 -4.84
N THR A 51 -78.20 -50.93 -4.13
CA THR A 51 -76.89 -50.42 -3.72
C THR A 51 -75.92 -50.39 -4.88
N ILE A 52 -75.09 -49.34 -4.99
CA ILE A 52 -74.06 -49.22 -6.03
C ILE A 52 -72.66 -49.58 -5.51
N ASN A 53 -71.75 -49.88 -6.44
CA ASN A 53 -70.33 -50.00 -6.13
C ASN A 53 -69.65 -48.63 -6.17
N VAL A 54 -68.59 -48.48 -5.38
CA VAL A 54 -67.68 -47.33 -5.36
C VAL A 54 -66.29 -47.82 -5.71
N HIS A 55 -65.71 -47.27 -6.77
CA HIS A 55 -64.34 -47.53 -7.19
C HIS A 55 -63.40 -46.46 -6.64
N LEU A 56 -62.29 -46.89 -6.05
CA LEU A 56 -61.28 -46.02 -5.47
C LEU A 56 -60.00 -46.05 -6.31
N TYR A 57 -59.46 -44.88 -6.61
CA TYR A 57 -58.25 -44.67 -7.39
C TYR A 57 -57.27 -43.77 -6.62
N ALA A 58 -55.97 -44.00 -6.80
CA ALA A 58 -54.89 -43.19 -6.23
C ALA A 58 -54.10 -42.46 -7.32
N GLY A 59 -53.54 -41.31 -6.96
CA GLY A 59 -52.64 -40.50 -7.80
C GLY A 59 -53.38 -39.46 -8.63
N ALA A 60 -54.36 -39.88 -9.43
CA ALA A 60 -55.13 -38.99 -10.30
C ALA A 60 -56.59 -39.47 -10.49
N PRO A 61 -57.52 -38.60 -10.95
CA PRO A 61 -58.89 -38.98 -11.30
C PRO A 61 -58.92 -39.99 -12.46
N ALA A 62 -59.93 -40.87 -12.49
CA ALA A 62 -60.05 -41.94 -13.48
C ALA A 62 -59.99 -41.43 -14.93
N GLY A 63 -59.19 -42.10 -15.77
CA GLY A 63 -58.93 -41.71 -17.17
C GLY A 63 -57.63 -40.96 -17.39
N ASN A 64 -56.91 -40.54 -16.34
CA ASN A 64 -55.56 -39.97 -16.46
C ASN A 64 -54.46 -41.04 -16.52
N LYS A 65 -53.32 -40.72 -17.15
CA LYS A 65 -52.16 -41.63 -17.28
C LYS A 65 -51.57 -42.11 -15.94
N ASP A 66 -51.72 -41.29 -14.88
CA ASP A 66 -51.18 -41.55 -13.55
C ASP A 66 -52.22 -42.19 -12.59
N THR A 67 -53.40 -42.54 -13.12
CA THR A 67 -54.49 -43.16 -12.35
C THR A 67 -54.14 -44.59 -11.99
N GLN A 68 -54.21 -44.94 -10.71
CA GLN A 68 -54.04 -46.32 -10.27
C GLN A 68 -55.29 -46.80 -9.54
N PHE A 69 -55.94 -47.86 -10.03
CA PHE A 69 -57.06 -48.49 -9.34
C PHE A 69 -56.56 -49.10 -8.02
N VAL A 70 -57.20 -48.74 -6.91
CA VAL A 70 -56.83 -49.18 -5.56
C VAL A 70 -57.71 -50.35 -5.14
N THR A 71 -59.03 -50.16 -5.15
CA THR A 71 -60.01 -51.18 -4.77
C THR A 71 -61.44 -50.75 -5.16
N SER A 72 -62.41 -51.64 -5.02
CA SER A 72 -63.83 -51.33 -5.10
C SER A 72 -64.58 -51.85 -3.87
N THR A 73 -65.65 -51.15 -3.48
CA THR A 73 -66.51 -51.55 -2.35
C THR A 73 -67.97 -51.25 -2.66
N ALA A 74 -68.90 -52.02 -2.10
CA ALA A 74 -70.32 -51.71 -2.18
C ALA A 74 -70.70 -50.60 -1.18
N ALA A 75 -71.61 -49.72 -1.58
CA ALA A 75 -72.25 -48.73 -0.72
C ALA A 75 -73.54 -49.30 -0.14
N ASN A 76 -73.42 -50.32 0.71
CA ASN A 76 -74.52 -51.14 1.23
C ASN A 76 -74.64 -51.15 2.76
N LEU A 77 -73.88 -50.30 3.46
CA LEU A 77 -73.97 -50.12 4.90
C LEU A 77 -75.10 -49.17 5.27
N ALA A 78 -75.72 -49.41 6.43
CA ALA A 78 -76.85 -48.62 6.91
C ALA A 78 -76.52 -47.12 6.90
N SER A 79 -77.41 -46.33 6.29
CA SER A 79 -77.28 -44.89 6.16
C SER A 79 -78.38 -44.18 6.93
N GLU A 80 -78.06 -43.03 7.51
CA GLU A 80 -79.02 -42.16 8.17
C GLU A 80 -80.02 -41.54 7.19
N SER A 81 -81.16 -41.07 7.71
CA SER A 81 -82.27 -40.55 6.91
C SER A 81 -81.86 -39.40 5.98
N GLN A 82 -80.87 -38.59 6.35
CA GLN A 82 -80.35 -37.49 5.53
C GLN A 82 -79.70 -37.99 4.23
N VAL A 83 -78.92 -39.07 4.29
CA VAL A 83 -78.31 -39.69 3.11
C VAL A 83 -79.39 -40.36 2.26
N SER A 84 -80.35 -41.07 2.86
CA SER A 84 -81.47 -41.65 2.10
C SER A 84 -82.33 -40.58 1.42
N SER A 85 -82.52 -39.41 2.05
CA SER A 85 -83.17 -38.24 1.45
C SER A 85 -82.36 -37.66 0.29
N ALA A 86 -81.04 -37.52 0.44
CA ALA A 86 -80.15 -37.07 -0.64
C ALA A 86 -80.17 -38.03 -1.84
N CYS A 87 -80.31 -39.33 -1.57
CA CYS A 87 -80.43 -40.38 -2.57
C CYS A 87 -81.86 -40.56 -3.12
N GLN A 88 -82.86 -39.86 -2.59
CA GLN A 88 -84.28 -40.00 -2.96
C GLN A 88 -84.82 -41.45 -2.88
N THR A 89 -84.40 -42.21 -1.87
CA THR A 89 -84.81 -43.62 -1.69
C THR A 89 -85.34 -43.86 -0.28
N GLN A 90 -86.22 -44.85 -0.13
CA GLN A 90 -86.70 -45.31 1.18
C GLN A 90 -86.20 -46.73 1.45
N LYS A 91 -85.63 -46.97 2.65
CA LYS A 91 -85.15 -48.27 3.14
C LYS A 91 -83.97 -48.90 2.37
N VAL A 92 -83.12 -48.09 1.74
CA VAL A 92 -81.86 -48.56 1.12
C VAL A 92 -80.67 -47.99 1.89
N SER A 93 -79.68 -48.86 2.12
CA SER A 93 -78.39 -48.56 2.74
C SER A 93 -77.41 -47.97 1.71
N HIS A 94 -76.77 -46.84 2.01
CA HIS A 94 -75.90 -46.12 1.05
C HIS A 94 -74.49 -45.81 1.56
N ARG A 95 -74.12 -46.23 2.77
CA ARG A 95 -72.77 -46.00 3.32
C ARG A 95 -71.80 -47.06 2.78
N PHE A 96 -70.54 -46.69 2.59
CA PHE A 96 -69.47 -47.63 2.25
C PHE A 96 -68.28 -47.49 3.20
N GLU A 97 -67.56 -48.59 3.39
CA GLU A 97 -66.25 -48.62 4.03
C GLU A 97 -65.31 -49.52 3.21
N ALA A 98 -64.30 -48.94 2.59
CA ALA A 98 -63.21 -49.70 2.00
C ALA A 98 -62.06 -49.80 3.00
N ARG A 99 -61.64 -51.03 3.33
CA ARG A 99 -60.44 -51.26 4.15
C ARG A 99 -59.27 -51.66 3.26
N LEU A 100 -58.29 -50.77 3.17
CA LEU A 100 -57.05 -51.05 2.46
C LEU A 100 -56.12 -51.87 3.37
N PRO A 101 -55.72 -53.08 2.96
CA PRO A 101 -54.68 -53.82 3.66
C PRO A 101 -53.40 -52.99 3.72
N ARG A 102 -52.63 -53.19 4.80
CA ARG A 102 -51.41 -52.45 5.08
C ARG A 102 -50.44 -52.38 3.89
N ALA A 103 -50.24 -53.48 3.16
CA ALA A 103 -49.36 -53.51 1.99
C ALA A 103 -49.83 -52.58 0.86
N THR A 104 -51.15 -52.50 0.64
CA THR A 104 -51.79 -51.63 -0.35
C THR A 104 -51.73 -50.17 0.09
N ALA A 105 -52.00 -49.87 1.36
CA ALA A 105 -51.86 -48.52 1.90
C ALA A 105 -50.41 -48.00 1.78
N LEU A 106 -49.41 -48.85 2.04
CA LEU A 106 -47.99 -48.51 1.87
C LEU A 106 -47.59 -48.29 0.41
N LYS A 107 -48.18 -49.02 -0.54
CA LYS A 107 -47.92 -48.88 -1.98
C LYS A 107 -48.37 -47.51 -2.50
N TYR A 108 -49.49 -46.99 -1.99
CA TYR A 108 -50.11 -45.74 -2.45
C TYR A 108 -49.97 -44.59 -1.43
N SER A 109 -49.05 -44.71 -0.48
CA SER A 109 -48.79 -43.72 0.57
C SER A 109 -48.63 -42.30 0.00
N SER A 110 -49.23 -41.32 0.68
CA SER A 110 -49.21 -39.89 0.34
C SER A 110 -49.92 -39.51 -0.97
N GLN A 111 -50.42 -40.47 -1.75
CA GLN A 111 -51.12 -40.17 -3.00
C GLN A 111 -52.57 -39.70 -2.71
N PRO A 112 -53.08 -38.72 -3.49
CA PRO A 112 -54.47 -38.27 -3.39
C PRO A 112 -55.44 -39.39 -3.83
N LEU A 113 -56.57 -39.49 -3.14
CA LEU A 113 -57.58 -40.53 -3.32
C LEU A 113 -58.81 -39.99 -4.04
N TYR A 114 -59.24 -40.68 -5.10
CA TYR A 114 -60.42 -40.34 -5.90
C TYR A 114 -61.43 -41.50 -5.85
N ALA A 115 -62.70 -41.20 -5.59
CA ALA A 115 -63.78 -42.18 -5.52
C ALA A 115 -64.83 -41.93 -6.62
N TYR A 116 -65.34 -42.99 -7.24
CA TYR A 116 -66.37 -42.94 -8.27
C TYR A 116 -67.51 -43.90 -7.95
N GLY A 117 -68.74 -43.42 -7.94
CA GLY A 117 -69.93 -44.28 -7.84
C GLY A 117 -70.26 -44.90 -9.21
N ILE A 118 -70.56 -46.19 -9.22
CA ILE A 118 -70.84 -46.95 -10.44
C ILE A 118 -72.35 -46.98 -10.68
N SER A 119 -72.82 -46.29 -11.73
CA SER A 119 -74.25 -46.15 -12.02
C SER A 119 -74.88 -47.48 -12.43
N LEU A 120 -76.05 -47.79 -11.87
CA LEU A 120 -76.89 -48.93 -12.28
C LEU A 120 -77.94 -48.50 -13.32
N SER A 121 -78.23 -47.20 -13.41
CA SER A 121 -79.13 -46.59 -14.40
C SER A 121 -78.54 -46.52 -15.83
N LYS A 122 -77.40 -47.17 -16.09
CA LYS A 122 -76.61 -47.14 -17.34
C LYS A 122 -76.17 -45.73 -17.80
N LYS A 123 -76.03 -44.79 -16.86
CA LYS A 123 -75.45 -43.45 -17.09
C LYS A 123 -73.96 -43.41 -16.73
N ALA A 124 -73.32 -42.22 -16.86
CA ALA A 124 -71.90 -42.04 -16.55
C ALA A 124 -71.58 -42.33 -15.08
N ASN A 125 -70.43 -42.98 -14.82
CA ASN A 125 -69.89 -43.15 -13.47
C ASN A 125 -69.30 -41.82 -13.00
N LEU A 126 -69.86 -41.23 -11.95
CA LEU A 126 -69.48 -39.88 -11.49
C LEU A 126 -68.55 -39.92 -10.29
N GLN A 127 -67.62 -38.96 -10.26
CA GLN A 127 -66.69 -38.75 -9.16
C GLN A 127 -67.46 -38.25 -7.93
N LEU A 128 -67.23 -38.87 -6.77
CA LEU A 128 -67.85 -38.47 -5.51
C LEU A 128 -67.22 -37.17 -4.98
N ALA A 129 -67.99 -36.38 -4.23
CA ALA A 129 -67.49 -35.19 -3.57
C ALA A 129 -66.37 -35.53 -2.55
N GLN A 130 -65.43 -34.60 -2.36
CA GLN A 130 -64.15 -34.76 -1.63
C GLN A 130 -63.10 -35.69 -2.27
N SER A 131 -63.37 -36.27 -3.44
CA SER A 131 -62.32 -36.93 -4.23
C SER A 131 -61.19 -35.96 -4.58
N GLY A 132 -59.94 -36.38 -4.34
CA GLY A 132 -58.73 -35.58 -4.49
C GLY A 132 -58.38 -34.71 -3.29
N LYS A 133 -59.26 -34.59 -2.28
CA LYS A 133 -59.01 -33.80 -1.05
C LYS A 133 -58.50 -34.62 0.13
N HIS A 134 -58.64 -35.94 0.08
CA HIS A 134 -58.02 -36.87 1.02
C HIS A 134 -56.85 -37.59 0.35
N SER A 135 -55.79 -37.89 1.12
CA SER A 135 -54.67 -38.71 0.69
C SER A 135 -54.53 -39.93 1.60
N ILE A 136 -53.91 -40.99 1.09
CA ILE A 136 -53.58 -42.17 1.91
C ILE A 136 -52.47 -41.77 2.92
N PRO A 137 -52.65 -41.96 4.24
CA PRO A 137 -51.66 -41.54 5.26
C PRO A 137 -50.25 -42.14 5.07
N SER A 138 -49.20 -41.37 5.39
CA SER A 138 -47.79 -41.78 5.22
C SER A 138 -47.09 -42.14 6.53
N ARG A 139 -46.28 -43.22 6.54
CA ARG A 139 -45.50 -43.68 7.72
C ARG A 139 -44.01 -43.98 7.45
N ARG A 140 -43.38 -43.37 6.44
CA ARG A 140 -41.94 -43.55 6.13
C ARG A 140 -41.10 -42.44 6.76
N GLU A 141 -40.86 -42.53 8.06
CA GLU A 141 -40.00 -41.61 8.81
C GLU A 141 -38.72 -42.30 9.28
N ILE A 142 -37.61 -41.59 9.16
CA ILE A 142 -36.33 -41.99 9.75
C ILE A 142 -36.46 -41.93 11.28
N ALA A 143 -36.18 -43.05 11.94
CA ALA A 143 -36.08 -43.14 13.39
C ALA A 143 -34.64 -43.45 13.79
N GLY A 144 -34.18 -42.86 14.90
CA GLY A 144 -32.85 -43.14 15.41
C GLY A 144 -32.49 -42.23 16.58
N GLN A 145 -31.34 -42.48 17.18
CA GLN A 145 -30.75 -41.57 18.16
C GLN A 145 -29.22 -41.74 18.22
N ILE A 146 -28.54 -40.71 18.73
CA ILE A 146 -27.16 -40.80 19.21
C ILE A 146 -27.19 -41.31 20.65
N ASP A 147 -26.39 -42.32 20.96
CA ASP A 147 -26.27 -42.88 22.31
C ASP A 147 -25.06 -42.33 23.06
N SER A 148 -23.94 -42.14 22.37
CA SER A 148 -22.70 -41.66 23.00
C SER A 148 -21.74 -41.02 22.00
N VAL A 149 -20.95 -40.09 22.52
CA VAL A 149 -19.77 -39.50 21.89
C VAL A 149 -18.63 -39.63 22.90
N GLN A 150 -17.65 -40.49 22.62
CA GLN A 150 -16.59 -40.81 23.58
C GLN A 150 -15.21 -40.75 22.93
N GLU A 151 -14.22 -40.22 23.66
CA GLU A 151 -12.81 -40.34 23.26
C GLU A 151 -12.32 -41.76 23.53
N ARG A 152 -11.69 -42.36 22.53
CA ARG A 152 -11.02 -43.65 22.63
C ARG A 152 -9.62 -43.45 23.18
N THR A 153 -9.35 -44.05 24.34
CA THR A 153 -8.10 -43.88 25.10
C THR A 153 -6.83 -44.29 24.35
N SER A 154 -6.91 -45.23 23.40
CA SER A 154 -5.73 -45.75 22.68
C SER A 154 -5.10 -44.75 21.71
N ASP A 155 -5.91 -43.89 21.09
CA ASP A 155 -5.47 -43.01 19.99
C ASP A 155 -6.12 -41.61 20.01
N GLY A 156 -6.99 -41.34 20.99
CA GLY A 156 -7.75 -40.10 21.15
C GLY A 156 -8.81 -39.89 20.07
N ALA A 157 -9.13 -40.91 19.26
CA ALA A 157 -10.19 -40.84 18.27
C ALA A 157 -11.56 -40.74 18.95
N VAL A 158 -12.49 -39.99 18.38
CA VAL A 158 -13.85 -39.87 18.91
C VAL A 158 -14.73 -40.93 18.27
N VAL A 159 -15.34 -41.77 19.09
CA VAL A 159 -16.28 -42.80 18.66
C VAL A 159 -17.69 -42.34 18.95
N ILE A 160 -18.47 -42.17 17.89
CA ILE A 160 -19.89 -41.82 17.95
C ILE A 160 -20.70 -43.08 17.70
N ARG A 161 -21.57 -43.44 18.65
CA ARG A 161 -22.44 -44.61 18.55
C ARG A 161 -23.90 -44.20 18.60
N GLY A 162 -24.70 -44.89 17.82
CA GLY A 162 -26.13 -44.66 17.73
C GLY A 162 -26.82 -45.81 17.02
N TRP A 163 -28.10 -45.60 16.76
CA TRP A 163 -28.86 -46.41 15.82
C TRP A 163 -29.71 -45.50 14.94
N ALA A 164 -29.99 -45.96 13.73
CA ALA A 164 -30.96 -45.33 12.86
C ALA A 164 -31.55 -46.39 11.92
N CYS A 165 -32.79 -46.17 11.50
CA CYS A 165 -33.46 -47.00 10.51
C CYS A 165 -34.49 -46.18 9.75
N ASP A 166 -34.73 -46.59 8.52
CA ASP A 166 -35.91 -46.20 7.76
C ASP A 166 -37.01 -47.18 8.15
N ARG A 167 -38.07 -46.70 8.82
CA ARG A 167 -39.05 -47.58 9.45
C ARG A 167 -39.69 -48.51 8.42
N PHE A 168 -39.83 -49.78 8.81
CA PHE A 168 -40.37 -50.90 8.02
C PHE A 168 -39.53 -51.25 6.77
N ASN A 169 -38.29 -50.76 6.71
CA ASN A 169 -37.34 -51.09 5.66
C ASN A 169 -36.16 -51.86 6.26
N ASP A 170 -35.98 -53.11 5.83
CA ASP A 170 -34.91 -53.98 6.32
C ASP A 170 -33.50 -53.56 5.82
N LYS A 171 -33.40 -52.55 4.94
CA LYS A 171 -32.12 -52.05 4.42
C LYS A 171 -31.41 -51.15 5.43
N SER A 172 -30.10 -51.33 5.51
CA SER A 172 -29.17 -50.38 6.10
C SER A 172 -29.28 -48.99 5.46
N ILE A 173 -29.22 -47.95 6.28
CA ILE A 173 -29.20 -46.54 5.87
C ILE A 173 -27.89 -45.85 6.22
N SER A 174 -27.57 -44.77 5.52
CA SER A 174 -26.45 -43.88 5.87
C SER A 174 -26.88 -42.92 6.98
N VAL A 175 -25.95 -42.57 7.87
CA VAL A 175 -26.09 -41.53 8.90
C VAL A 175 -25.03 -40.49 8.65
N HIS A 176 -25.44 -39.26 8.36
CA HIS A 176 -24.55 -38.13 8.11
C HIS A 176 -24.35 -37.35 9.41
N LEU A 177 -23.09 -37.19 9.83
CA LEU A 177 -22.71 -36.51 11.07
C LEU A 177 -22.26 -35.08 10.75
N TYR A 178 -22.74 -34.13 11.54
CA TYR A 178 -22.44 -32.71 11.44
C TYR A 178 -21.98 -32.15 12.79
N ALA A 179 -21.05 -31.19 12.77
CA ALA A 179 -20.63 -30.40 13.92
C ALA A 179 -21.28 -29.01 13.88
N ASN A 180 -21.40 -28.37 15.06
CA ASN A 180 -21.97 -27.04 15.33
C ASN A 180 -23.48 -26.88 15.11
N ALA A 181 -24.02 -27.35 13.98
CA ALA A 181 -25.45 -27.28 13.67
C ALA A 181 -25.91 -28.47 12.83
N ALA A 182 -27.23 -28.70 12.81
CA ALA A 182 -27.90 -29.65 11.94
C ALA A 182 -27.73 -29.28 10.45
N ALA A 183 -27.86 -30.26 9.55
CA ALA A 183 -27.73 -30.06 8.12
C ALA A 183 -28.67 -28.94 7.62
N GLY A 184 -28.13 -28.01 6.81
CA GLY A 184 -28.87 -26.83 6.33
C GLY A 184 -28.78 -25.60 7.25
N GLY A 185 -28.24 -25.72 8.47
CA GLY A 185 -27.93 -24.58 9.33
C GLY A 185 -26.71 -23.79 8.85
N ALA A 186 -26.70 -22.47 9.10
CA ALA A 186 -25.65 -21.55 8.63
C ALA A 186 -24.22 -21.90 9.10
N SER A 187 -24.08 -22.63 10.22
CA SER A 187 -22.80 -23.06 10.79
C SER A 187 -22.56 -24.57 10.72
N ALA A 188 -23.40 -25.31 10.00
CA ALA A 188 -23.34 -26.77 9.95
C ALA A 188 -22.12 -27.26 9.16
N ILE A 189 -21.29 -28.11 9.78
CA ILE A 189 -20.08 -28.66 9.13
C ILE A 189 -20.23 -30.18 9.04
N PHE A 190 -20.27 -30.73 7.82
CA PHE A 190 -20.24 -32.18 7.63
C PHE A 190 -18.92 -32.77 8.11
N VAL A 191 -18.98 -33.77 9.00
CA VAL A 191 -17.81 -34.42 9.59
C VAL A 191 -17.50 -35.72 8.88
N LYS A 192 -18.48 -36.63 8.82
CA LYS A 192 -18.34 -37.98 8.24
C LYS A 192 -19.71 -38.64 8.07
N SER A 193 -19.82 -39.60 7.16
CA SER A 193 -20.97 -40.53 7.11
C SER A 193 -20.63 -41.87 7.76
N ALA A 194 -21.64 -42.54 8.31
CA ALA A 194 -21.55 -43.89 8.85
C ALA A 194 -22.72 -44.73 8.36
N LEU A 195 -22.47 -45.98 7.99
CA LEU A 195 -23.54 -46.89 7.57
C LEU A 195 -24.09 -47.62 8.80
N THR A 196 -25.41 -47.71 8.92
CA THR A 196 -26.05 -48.64 9.88
C THR A 196 -25.84 -50.06 9.39
N GLY A 197 -25.56 -51.00 10.27
CA GLY A 197 -25.34 -52.39 9.84
C GLY A 197 -24.83 -53.31 10.93
N LYS A 198 -24.48 -52.73 12.09
CA LYS A 198 -24.12 -53.51 13.27
C LYS A 198 -25.38 -54.07 13.92
N SER A 199 -25.22 -55.24 14.56
CA SER A 199 -26.31 -55.94 15.27
C SER A 199 -26.99 -55.04 16.29
N SER A 200 -28.31 -55.12 16.39
CA SER A 200 -29.19 -54.31 17.24
C SER A 200 -30.14 -55.20 18.03
N GLU A 201 -30.52 -54.69 19.19
CA GLU A 201 -31.37 -55.33 20.19
C GLU A 201 -32.82 -55.41 19.71
N SER A 202 -33.59 -56.35 20.27
CA SER A 202 -35.00 -56.56 19.90
C SER A 202 -35.85 -55.30 19.99
N ALA A 203 -35.62 -54.45 20.99
CA ALA A 203 -36.33 -53.18 21.17
C ALA A 203 -36.15 -52.24 19.96
N ILE A 204 -34.95 -52.13 19.39
CA ILE A 204 -34.69 -51.30 18.20
C ILE A 204 -35.40 -51.89 16.99
N LYS A 205 -35.40 -53.22 16.82
CA LYS A 205 -36.14 -53.90 15.75
C LYS A 205 -37.64 -53.61 15.83
N THR A 206 -38.20 -53.61 17.04
CA THR A 206 -39.60 -53.26 17.29
C THR A 206 -39.89 -51.81 16.91
N ILE A 207 -39.03 -50.86 17.29
CA ILE A 207 -39.18 -49.44 16.94
C ILE A 207 -39.05 -49.23 15.42
N CYS A 208 -38.12 -49.94 14.78
CA CYS A 208 -37.92 -49.91 13.34
C CYS A 208 -39.02 -50.65 12.58
N GLY A 209 -39.72 -51.60 13.21
CA GLY A 209 -40.74 -52.43 12.56
C GLY A 209 -40.17 -53.37 11.50
N THR A 210 -38.95 -53.84 11.69
CA THR A 210 -38.15 -54.62 10.73
C THR A 210 -37.78 -55.99 11.28
N LYS A 211 -37.54 -56.97 10.40
CA LYS A 211 -36.95 -58.26 10.81
C LYS A 211 -35.42 -58.20 10.83
N ALA A 212 -34.82 -57.24 10.13
CA ALA A 212 -33.38 -57.00 10.12
C ALA A 212 -32.84 -56.64 11.52
N SER A 213 -31.60 -57.08 11.80
CA SER A 213 -30.87 -56.74 13.02
C SER A 213 -29.79 -55.66 12.82
N GLY A 214 -29.58 -55.13 11.62
CA GLY A 214 -28.45 -54.25 11.29
C GLY A 214 -28.69 -52.74 11.48
N HIS A 215 -29.23 -52.27 12.61
CA HIS A 215 -29.63 -50.85 12.78
C HIS A 215 -28.62 -49.99 13.55
N ARG A 216 -27.63 -50.60 14.20
CA ARG A 216 -26.60 -49.85 14.94
C ARG A 216 -25.57 -49.28 13.98
N PHE A 217 -25.09 -48.08 14.28
CA PHE A 217 -23.93 -47.48 13.62
C PHE A 217 -22.86 -47.12 14.64
N GLU A 218 -21.61 -47.17 14.19
CA GLU A 218 -20.45 -46.66 14.91
C GLU A 218 -19.61 -45.87 13.91
N SER A 219 -19.30 -44.63 14.26
CA SER A 219 -18.44 -43.76 13.47
C SER A 219 -17.21 -43.40 14.28
N VAL A 220 -16.04 -43.76 13.77
CA VAL A 220 -14.76 -43.36 14.35
C VAL A 220 -14.25 -42.13 13.62
N ILE A 221 -14.14 -41.03 14.36
CA ILE A 221 -13.55 -39.76 13.94
C ILE A 221 -12.11 -39.73 14.47
N PRO A 222 -11.09 -39.73 13.59
CA PRO A 222 -9.70 -39.64 14.04
C PRO A 222 -9.47 -38.40 14.91
N LYS A 223 -8.57 -38.51 15.89
CA LYS A 223 -8.23 -37.41 16.82
C LYS A 223 -7.97 -36.08 16.09
N GLY A 224 -7.25 -36.12 14.98
CA GLY A 224 -6.93 -34.93 14.19
C GLY A 224 -8.12 -34.20 13.58
N VAL A 225 -9.20 -34.93 13.28
CA VAL A 225 -10.47 -34.33 12.85
C VAL A 225 -11.26 -33.85 14.05
N ALA A 226 -11.31 -34.64 15.12
CA ALA A 226 -12.00 -34.27 16.35
C ALA A 226 -11.45 -32.99 16.99
N LEU A 227 -10.12 -32.80 16.99
CA LEU A 227 -9.44 -31.60 17.50
C LEU A 227 -9.98 -30.29 16.88
N ARG A 228 -10.39 -30.28 15.61
CA ARG A 228 -10.89 -29.07 14.94
C ARG A 228 -12.28 -28.65 15.39
N PHE A 229 -13.01 -29.57 15.97
CA PHE A 229 -14.39 -29.41 16.41
C PHE A 229 -14.51 -29.68 17.91
N ALA A 230 -13.40 -29.59 18.65
CA ALA A 230 -13.37 -29.81 20.09
C ALA A 230 -14.39 -28.90 20.77
N GLY A 231 -15.26 -29.47 21.61
CA GLY A 231 -16.34 -28.77 22.28
C GLY A 231 -17.60 -28.52 21.44
N SER A 232 -17.56 -28.71 20.12
CA SER A 232 -18.72 -28.50 19.24
C SER A 232 -19.82 -29.54 19.46
N PRO A 233 -21.11 -29.14 19.48
CA PRO A 233 -22.23 -30.07 19.51
C PRO A 233 -22.31 -30.91 18.23
N VAL A 234 -22.73 -32.17 18.37
CA VAL A 234 -22.82 -33.17 17.30
C VAL A 234 -24.27 -33.38 16.88
N PHE A 235 -24.53 -33.26 15.59
CA PHE A 235 -25.82 -33.52 14.96
C PHE A 235 -25.72 -34.71 14.00
N ALA A 236 -26.80 -35.47 13.84
CA ALA A 236 -26.82 -36.64 12.97
C ALA A 236 -28.15 -36.72 12.21
N HIS A 237 -28.08 -36.95 10.89
CA HIS A 237 -29.25 -37.18 10.04
C HIS A 237 -29.22 -38.59 9.45
N GLY A 238 -30.31 -39.33 9.58
CA GLY A 238 -30.48 -40.58 8.86
C GLY A 238 -30.93 -40.32 7.42
N ILE A 239 -30.37 -41.04 6.47
CA ILE A 239 -30.63 -40.86 5.04
C ILE A 239 -31.66 -41.90 4.59
N SER A 240 -32.81 -41.43 4.12
CA SER A 240 -33.90 -42.29 3.66
C SER A 240 -33.53 -43.04 2.38
N THR A 241 -33.78 -44.34 2.35
CA THR A 241 -33.57 -45.19 1.15
C THR A 241 -34.88 -45.52 0.44
N SER A 242 -36.01 -45.11 1.02
CA SER A 242 -37.37 -45.35 0.52
C SER A 242 -38.04 -44.12 -0.09
N GLY A 243 -37.30 -43.02 -0.28
CA GLY A 243 -37.76 -41.77 -0.90
C GLY A 243 -38.38 -40.73 0.05
N GLY A 244 -38.43 -41.01 1.35
CA GLY A 244 -38.85 -40.04 2.40
C GLY A 244 -37.78 -38.99 2.77
N ALA A 245 -38.07 -38.15 3.77
CA ALA A 245 -37.18 -37.07 4.22
C ALA A 245 -35.93 -37.58 5.00
N ASN A 246 -34.82 -36.84 4.90
CA ASN A 246 -33.58 -37.10 5.66
C ASN A 246 -33.64 -36.43 7.05
N SER A 247 -34.26 -37.11 8.01
CA SER A 247 -34.56 -36.52 9.32
C SER A 247 -33.36 -36.50 10.28
N LEU A 248 -33.32 -35.45 11.11
CA LEU A 248 -32.44 -35.37 12.27
C LEU A 248 -32.84 -36.45 13.28
N ILE A 249 -31.89 -37.23 13.77
CA ILE A 249 -32.17 -38.30 14.75
C ILE A 249 -32.13 -37.77 16.19
N GLY A 250 -32.68 -38.54 17.13
CA GLY A 250 -32.76 -38.17 18.55
C GLY A 250 -31.39 -37.89 19.20
N ASN A 251 -31.41 -37.06 20.25
CA ASN A 251 -30.22 -36.56 20.97
C ASN A 251 -29.20 -35.77 20.12
N ALA A 252 -29.52 -35.41 18.88
CA ALA A 252 -28.71 -34.48 18.11
C ALA A 252 -28.57 -33.12 18.84
N GLY A 253 -27.36 -32.59 18.89
CA GLY A 253 -27.00 -31.39 19.62
C GLY A 253 -26.80 -31.58 21.13
N ARG A 254 -27.15 -32.74 21.71
CA ARG A 254 -27.02 -33.01 23.15
C ARG A 254 -25.61 -33.44 23.55
N PHE A 255 -24.89 -34.08 22.64
CA PHE A 255 -23.49 -34.48 22.84
C PHE A 255 -22.56 -33.52 22.13
N SER A 256 -21.38 -33.30 22.69
CA SER A 256 -20.31 -32.54 22.06
C SER A 256 -19.09 -33.41 21.82
N ILE A 257 -18.29 -33.03 20.84
CA ILE A 257 -16.94 -33.58 20.68
C ILE A 257 -16.11 -33.21 21.91
N PRO A 258 -15.34 -34.14 22.50
CA PRO A 258 -14.51 -33.87 23.68
C PRO A 258 -13.55 -32.70 23.47
N ASN A 259 -13.25 -32.00 24.57
CA ASN A 259 -12.18 -31.00 24.59
C ASN A 259 -10.81 -31.68 24.64
N TYR A 260 -9.80 -31.02 24.08
CA TYR A 260 -8.42 -31.49 24.07
C TYR A 260 -7.47 -30.45 24.70
N PRO A 261 -6.26 -30.83 25.14
CA PRO A 261 -5.26 -29.87 25.58
C PRO A 261 -4.98 -28.80 24.52
N ALA A 262 -4.77 -27.56 24.94
CA ALA A 262 -4.51 -26.45 24.03
C ALA A 262 -3.24 -26.67 23.18
N ASP A 263 -2.20 -27.26 23.78
CA ASP A 263 -0.94 -27.55 23.11
C ASP A 263 -1.06 -28.81 22.23
N GLN A 264 -0.82 -28.66 20.95
CA GLN A 264 -0.86 -29.72 19.94
C GLN A 264 0.34 -29.63 19.00
N LYS A 265 0.67 -30.75 18.35
CA LYS A 265 1.58 -30.77 17.21
C LYS A 265 0.82 -30.62 15.91
N LEU A 266 1.43 -29.95 14.94
CA LEU A 266 0.83 -29.73 13.63
C LEU A 266 0.48 -31.05 12.92
N SER A 267 1.32 -32.08 13.04
CA SER A 267 1.07 -33.44 12.53
C SER A 267 -0.23 -34.06 13.05
N GLN A 268 -0.69 -33.67 14.24
CA GLN A 268 -1.94 -34.15 14.82
C GLN A 268 -3.15 -33.46 14.21
N LEU A 269 -3.05 -32.20 13.82
CA LEU A 269 -4.18 -31.41 13.30
C LEU A 269 -4.35 -31.52 11.78
N MET A 270 -3.27 -31.76 11.02
CA MET A 270 -3.26 -31.72 9.55
C MET A 270 -3.67 -33.04 8.86
N LEU A 271 -4.72 -33.72 9.34
CA LEU A 271 -5.18 -35.03 8.81
C LEU A 271 -6.67 -35.06 8.46
N ASN A 272 -7.04 -35.56 7.29
CA ASN A 272 -8.42 -35.84 6.91
C ASN A 272 -9.01 -37.01 7.73
N ALA A 273 -10.32 -37.23 7.61
CA ALA A 273 -11.03 -38.28 8.36
C ALA A 273 -10.64 -39.72 7.97
N ASP A 274 -9.93 -39.87 6.87
CA ASP A 274 -9.32 -41.11 6.39
C ASP A 274 -7.83 -41.23 6.78
N GLY A 275 -7.27 -40.23 7.47
CA GLY A 275 -5.86 -40.19 7.87
C GLY A 275 -4.91 -39.60 6.82
N SER A 276 -5.39 -39.20 5.64
CA SER A 276 -4.57 -38.54 4.62
C SER A 276 -4.21 -37.10 5.02
N SER A 277 -3.11 -36.55 4.50
CA SER A 277 -2.73 -35.15 4.81
C SER A 277 -3.63 -34.15 4.08
N ILE A 278 -3.99 -33.05 4.75
CA ILE A 278 -4.79 -31.99 4.13
C ILE A 278 -3.98 -31.28 3.04
N SER A 279 -4.54 -31.18 1.84
CA SER A 279 -4.02 -30.38 0.73
C SER A 279 -4.89 -29.15 0.38
N GLY A 280 -6.12 -29.11 0.91
CA GLY A 280 -7.10 -28.02 0.74
C GLY A 280 -6.89 -26.84 1.69
N ASP A 281 -7.96 -26.18 2.10
CA ASP A 281 -7.88 -25.10 3.11
C ASP A 281 -7.68 -25.67 4.51
N PHE A 282 -6.82 -25.05 5.30
CA PHE A 282 -6.54 -25.47 6.66
C PHE A 282 -6.60 -24.28 7.62
N VAL A 283 -7.29 -24.49 8.75
CA VAL A 283 -7.45 -23.50 9.81
C VAL A 283 -6.87 -24.06 11.10
N ILE A 284 -6.00 -23.29 11.75
CA ILE A 284 -5.58 -23.48 13.14
C ILE A 284 -6.60 -22.72 14.00
N PRO A 285 -7.52 -23.40 14.71
CA PRO A 285 -8.62 -22.74 15.41
C PRO A 285 -8.14 -21.89 16.59
N ALA A 286 -8.95 -20.92 17.01
CA ALA A 286 -8.73 -20.15 18.23
C ALA A 286 -8.60 -21.07 19.47
N GLY A 287 -7.86 -20.65 20.49
CA GLY A 287 -7.59 -21.44 21.69
C GLY A 287 -6.50 -22.51 21.53
N PHE A 288 -6.14 -22.91 20.32
CA PHE A 288 -5.06 -23.88 20.09
C PHE A 288 -3.68 -23.21 20.06
N ARG A 289 -2.70 -23.93 20.60
CA ARG A 289 -1.27 -23.64 20.53
C ARG A 289 -0.60 -24.79 19.79
N VAL A 290 -0.13 -24.53 18.59
CA VAL A 290 0.32 -25.56 17.65
C VAL A 290 1.80 -25.42 17.39
N GLU A 291 2.58 -26.46 17.68
CA GLU A 291 3.99 -26.54 17.30
C GLU A 291 4.14 -27.13 15.89
N MET A 292 4.93 -26.48 15.05
CA MET A 292 5.28 -26.96 13.72
C MET A 292 6.32 -28.08 13.81
N ASP A 293 5.90 -29.31 13.56
CA ASP A 293 6.75 -30.51 13.59
C ASP A 293 6.89 -31.19 12.22
N ARG A 294 6.25 -30.63 11.17
CA ARG A 294 6.31 -31.11 9.79
C ARG A 294 6.11 -29.98 8.78
N ASN A 295 6.42 -30.25 7.51
CA ASN A 295 6.13 -29.33 6.41
C ASN A 295 4.62 -29.14 6.21
N ILE A 296 4.22 -27.93 5.80
CA ILE A 296 2.86 -27.56 5.43
C ILE A 296 2.78 -27.45 3.90
N ASN A 297 1.79 -28.08 3.27
CA ASN A 297 1.45 -27.83 1.88
C ASN A 297 -0.08 -27.85 1.70
N VAL A 298 -0.68 -26.66 1.72
CA VAL A 298 -2.15 -26.46 1.71
C VAL A 298 -2.55 -25.45 0.65
N ARG A 299 -3.84 -25.34 0.32
CA ARG A 299 -4.35 -24.27 -0.54
C ARG A 299 -4.34 -22.94 0.19
N ASN A 300 -5.03 -22.82 1.32
CA ASN A 300 -4.97 -21.64 2.19
C ASN A 300 -4.65 -22.05 3.63
N LEU A 301 -3.84 -21.25 4.32
CA LEU A 301 -3.56 -21.43 5.75
C LEU A 301 -4.12 -20.24 6.53
N THR A 302 -5.08 -20.49 7.41
CA THR A 302 -5.61 -19.49 8.35
C THR A 302 -5.21 -19.85 9.77
N ILE A 303 -4.64 -18.90 10.49
CA ILE A 303 -4.19 -19.04 11.87
C ILE A 303 -5.07 -18.15 12.74
N GLN A 304 -5.98 -18.74 13.51
CA GLN A 304 -6.83 -18.05 14.50
C GLN A 304 -6.34 -18.29 15.93
N GLY A 305 -5.75 -19.46 16.18
CA GLY A 305 -4.96 -19.74 17.38
C GLY A 305 -3.51 -19.35 17.20
N ARG A 306 -2.59 -20.16 17.70
CA ARG A 306 -1.16 -19.85 17.71
C ARG A 306 -0.37 -20.95 17.00
N LEU A 307 0.48 -20.59 16.04
CA LEU A 307 1.41 -21.49 15.36
C LEU A 307 2.85 -21.09 15.72
N PHE A 308 3.61 -22.04 16.26
CA PHE A 308 4.97 -21.84 16.72
C PHE A 308 5.96 -22.72 15.97
N CYS A 309 7.11 -22.17 15.60
CA CYS A 309 8.26 -23.00 15.28
C CYS A 309 8.92 -23.49 16.58
N PRO A 310 9.38 -24.75 16.64
CA PRO A 310 10.30 -25.20 17.69
C PRO A 310 11.62 -24.43 17.61
N ALA A 311 12.49 -24.56 18.63
CA ALA A 311 13.75 -23.80 18.68
C ALA A 311 14.69 -24.07 17.49
N LYS A 312 14.66 -25.30 16.96
CA LYS A 312 15.45 -25.80 15.83
C LYS A 312 14.56 -26.67 14.93
N GLY A 313 14.95 -26.85 13.67
CA GLY A 313 14.25 -27.69 12.70
C GLY A 313 14.26 -27.08 11.30
N HIS A 314 14.00 -27.89 10.27
CA HIS A 314 13.93 -27.44 8.88
C HIS A 314 12.50 -27.61 8.39
N PHE A 315 11.83 -26.50 8.09
CA PHE A 315 10.42 -26.50 7.72
C PHE A 315 10.17 -25.73 6.43
N THR A 316 9.25 -26.25 5.63
CA THR A 316 8.70 -25.57 4.47
C THR A 316 7.20 -25.40 4.65
N LEU A 317 6.72 -24.16 4.53
CA LEU A 317 5.31 -23.80 4.51
C LEU A 317 4.94 -23.34 3.10
N LYS A 318 4.15 -24.17 2.40
CA LYS A 318 3.56 -23.85 1.09
C LYS A 318 2.07 -23.61 1.22
N ALA A 319 1.62 -22.43 0.81
CA ALA A 319 0.21 -22.04 0.75
C ALA A 319 -0.03 -21.03 -0.37
N SER A 320 -1.23 -20.94 -0.93
CA SER A 320 -1.62 -19.86 -1.85
C SER A 320 -1.99 -18.57 -1.10
N SER A 321 -2.38 -18.68 0.17
CA SER A 321 -2.49 -17.56 1.12
C SER A 321 -2.19 -17.98 2.56
N LEU A 322 -1.72 -17.02 3.37
CA LEU A 322 -1.41 -17.17 4.78
C LEU A 322 -2.04 -16.03 5.59
N HIS A 323 -3.06 -16.32 6.39
CA HIS A 323 -3.74 -15.34 7.23
C HIS A 323 -3.49 -15.60 8.70
N VAL A 324 -3.11 -14.57 9.45
CA VAL A 324 -3.08 -14.56 10.92
C VAL A 324 -4.18 -13.63 11.38
N HIS A 325 -5.26 -14.20 11.91
CA HIS A 325 -6.55 -13.53 12.04
C HIS A 325 -7.17 -13.76 13.43
N GLY A 326 -7.30 -12.70 14.21
CA GLY A 326 -7.90 -12.71 15.55
C GLY A 326 -6.97 -12.17 16.63
N SER A 327 -7.52 -11.71 17.76
CA SER A 327 -6.76 -11.06 18.85
C SER A 327 -5.75 -11.98 19.55
N GLU A 328 -6.00 -13.29 19.56
CA GLU A 328 -5.08 -14.29 20.11
C GLU A 328 -4.15 -14.88 19.03
N ALA A 329 -4.39 -14.54 17.77
CA ALA A 329 -3.77 -15.18 16.63
C ALA A 329 -2.28 -14.80 16.52
N LEU A 330 -1.42 -15.81 16.48
CA LEU A 330 0.03 -15.61 16.48
C LEU A 330 0.72 -16.61 15.55
N LEU A 331 1.46 -16.10 14.57
CA LEU A 331 2.52 -16.87 13.90
C LEU A 331 3.84 -16.47 14.54
N GLN A 332 4.51 -17.40 15.22
CA GLN A 332 5.77 -17.11 15.90
C GLN A 332 6.87 -18.12 15.57
N CYS A 333 7.98 -17.62 15.02
CA CYS A 333 9.21 -18.39 14.87
C CYS A 333 10.35 -17.58 15.47
N GLY A 334 10.81 -18.01 16.66
CA GLY A 334 11.76 -17.27 17.48
C GLY A 334 11.12 -16.14 18.30
N THR A 335 11.88 -15.64 19.27
CA THR A 335 11.56 -14.46 20.08
C THR A 335 12.76 -13.51 20.11
N SER A 336 12.58 -12.29 20.62
CA SER A 336 13.69 -11.33 20.78
C SER A 336 14.83 -11.85 21.66
N MET A 337 14.52 -12.71 22.65
CA MET A 337 15.51 -13.34 23.54
C MET A 337 16.08 -14.63 22.96
N THR A 338 15.25 -15.39 22.24
CA THR A 338 15.60 -16.69 21.66
C THR A 338 15.27 -16.72 20.17
N PRO A 339 16.14 -16.17 19.30
CA PRO A 339 15.92 -16.22 17.86
C PRO A 339 15.85 -17.66 17.34
N PHE A 340 15.06 -17.89 16.30
CA PHE A 340 14.92 -19.19 15.67
C PHE A 340 16.27 -19.65 15.09
N GLN A 341 16.71 -20.85 15.44
CA GLN A 341 18.01 -21.40 15.03
C GLN A 341 17.90 -22.43 13.90
N GLY A 342 16.68 -22.77 13.46
CA GLY A 342 16.42 -23.67 12.34
C GLY A 342 16.40 -22.98 10.98
N GLN A 343 15.81 -23.64 9.99
CA GLN A 343 15.53 -23.10 8.66
C GLN A 343 14.02 -23.12 8.42
N LEU A 344 13.45 -21.99 8.00
CA LEU A 344 12.03 -21.88 7.65
C LEU A 344 11.91 -21.24 6.27
N LYS A 345 11.31 -21.96 5.33
CA LYS A 345 10.93 -21.41 4.02
C LYS A 345 9.41 -21.28 3.93
N ILE A 346 8.91 -20.04 3.83
CA ILE A 346 7.52 -19.73 3.52
C ILE A 346 7.45 -19.45 2.02
N ALA A 347 6.89 -20.38 1.25
CA ALA A 347 6.80 -20.30 -0.21
C ALA A 347 5.33 -20.17 -0.65
N ILE A 348 4.95 -18.98 -1.12
CA ILE A 348 3.56 -18.67 -1.44
C ILE A 348 3.24 -18.99 -2.91
N LYS A 349 2.31 -19.92 -3.11
CA LYS A 349 1.88 -20.46 -4.41
C LYS A 349 0.92 -19.52 -5.14
N GLY A 350 0.90 -19.60 -6.46
CA GLY A 350 -0.22 -19.07 -7.24
C GLY A 350 -1.52 -19.80 -6.86
N GLY A 351 -2.65 -19.11 -6.89
CA GLY A 351 -3.94 -19.70 -6.53
C GLY A 351 -5.13 -18.98 -7.17
N VAL A 352 -6.29 -19.64 -7.15
CA VAL A 352 -7.53 -19.12 -7.72
C VAL A 352 -8.06 -17.96 -6.85
N PHE A 353 -8.40 -16.84 -7.51
CA PHE A 353 -9.07 -15.68 -6.93
C PHE A 353 -10.37 -16.10 -6.24
N LEU A 354 -10.52 -15.82 -4.93
CA LEU A 354 -11.84 -15.85 -4.29
C LEU A 354 -12.54 -14.53 -4.62
N LYS A 355 -13.39 -14.53 -5.63
CA LYS A 355 -14.15 -13.35 -6.08
C LYS A 355 -15.36 -13.06 -5.17
N ASP A 356 -15.83 -14.07 -4.45
CA ASP A 356 -17.19 -14.09 -3.88
C ASP A 356 -17.34 -13.49 -2.46
N ASN A 357 -16.29 -12.87 -1.89
CA ASN A 357 -16.35 -12.22 -0.56
C ASN A 357 -15.62 -10.87 -0.52
N CYS A 358 -15.55 -10.19 -1.66
CA CYS A 358 -14.83 -8.92 -1.83
C CYS A 358 -15.61 -7.67 -1.42
N ASP A 359 -16.89 -7.80 -1.06
CA ASP A 359 -17.72 -6.68 -0.60
C ASP A 359 -17.59 -6.51 0.92
N GLY A 360 -16.60 -5.72 1.36
CA GLY A 360 -16.42 -5.39 2.78
C GLY A 360 -14.99 -5.03 3.20
N ALA A 361 -14.45 -3.94 2.65
CA ALA A 361 -13.42 -3.03 3.19
C ALA A 361 -12.13 -3.51 3.93
N LEU A 362 -11.83 -4.80 4.17
CA LEU A 362 -10.64 -5.17 4.97
C LEU A 362 -9.82 -6.39 4.49
N VAL A 363 -10.20 -7.07 3.41
CA VAL A 363 -9.37 -8.17 2.85
C VAL A 363 -8.96 -7.82 1.42
N PRO A 364 -7.69 -7.48 1.16
CA PRO A 364 -7.20 -7.25 -0.20
C PRO A 364 -7.39 -8.50 -1.09
N CYS A 365 -8.39 -8.45 -1.96
CA CYS A 365 -8.70 -9.46 -2.98
C CYS A 365 -7.51 -9.65 -3.93
N SER A 366 -6.57 -10.51 -3.56
CA SER A 366 -5.39 -10.83 -4.34
C SER A 366 -4.88 -12.20 -3.95
N ASP A 367 -4.46 -12.99 -4.94
CA ASP A 367 -3.73 -14.23 -4.70
C ASP A 367 -2.34 -13.92 -4.11
N ARG A 368 -1.68 -14.96 -3.59
CA ARG A 368 -0.32 -14.88 -3.02
C ARG A 368 -0.18 -13.88 -1.87
N ASN A 369 -1.11 -13.89 -0.93
CA ASN A 369 -1.14 -12.91 0.15
C ASN A 369 -0.75 -13.50 1.51
N ILE A 370 -0.01 -12.71 2.30
CA ILE A 370 0.29 -12.95 3.71
C ILE A 370 -0.30 -11.76 4.48
N MET A 371 -1.15 -12.01 5.48
CA MET A 371 -1.83 -10.92 6.19
C MET A 371 -1.91 -11.17 7.69
N ALA A 372 -1.61 -10.14 8.49
CA ALA A 372 -2.01 -10.04 9.89
C ALA A 372 -3.25 -9.14 9.98
N MET A 373 -4.35 -9.64 10.55
CA MET A 373 -5.66 -8.97 10.55
C MET A 373 -6.39 -9.13 11.89
N LYS A 374 -7.25 -8.15 12.22
CA LYS A 374 -8.15 -8.15 13.40
C LYS A 374 -7.47 -8.57 14.70
N GLY A 375 -6.32 -7.97 15.03
CA GLY A 375 -5.55 -8.31 16.23
C GLY A 375 -4.43 -9.32 16.03
N GLY A 376 -4.32 -9.92 14.84
CA GLY A 376 -3.32 -10.94 14.56
C GLY A 376 -1.87 -10.41 14.65
N THR A 377 -0.96 -11.30 15.05
CA THR A 377 0.47 -10.98 15.19
C THR A 377 1.34 -11.90 14.35
N ILE A 378 2.19 -11.32 13.49
CA ILE A 378 3.28 -12.03 12.83
C ILE A 378 4.59 -11.67 13.55
N ARG A 379 5.23 -12.67 14.16
CA ARG A 379 6.52 -12.54 14.85
C ARG A 379 7.53 -13.52 14.27
N LEU A 380 8.45 -13.02 13.46
CA LEU A 380 9.47 -13.83 12.81
C LEU A 380 10.84 -13.26 13.19
N ILE A 381 11.52 -13.95 14.10
CA ILE A 381 12.79 -13.52 14.67
C ILE A 381 13.85 -14.61 14.37
N GLY A 382 14.58 -14.41 13.29
CA GLY A 382 15.66 -15.28 12.82
C GLY A 382 17.03 -14.94 13.40
N ASN A 383 18.04 -15.71 12.99
CA ASN A 383 19.43 -15.48 13.37
C ASN A 383 19.99 -14.22 12.69
N LYS A 384 20.64 -13.37 13.47
CA LYS A 384 21.14 -12.05 13.07
C LYS A 384 22.62 -12.06 12.68
N ALA A 385 23.32 -13.19 12.79
CA ALA A 385 24.75 -13.32 12.50
C ALA A 385 25.14 -12.80 11.10
N ASN A 386 24.24 -12.95 10.12
CA ASN A 386 24.47 -12.53 8.74
C ASN A 386 23.97 -11.11 8.41
N SER A 387 23.42 -10.38 9.39
CA SER A 387 22.65 -9.15 9.11
C SER A 387 23.46 -7.86 9.00
N LYS A 388 24.71 -7.87 9.48
CA LYS A 388 25.59 -6.71 9.37
C LYS A 388 26.11 -6.60 7.94
N TRP A 389 25.80 -5.50 7.24
CA TRP A 389 26.50 -5.13 6.03
C TRP A 389 27.80 -4.39 6.40
N LEU A 390 28.81 -4.53 5.56
CA LEU A 390 30.15 -4.00 5.76
C LEU A 390 30.60 -3.23 4.54
N LYS A 391 31.80 -2.66 4.59
CA LYS A 391 32.49 -2.15 3.41
C LYS A 391 33.69 -3.01 3.05
N LEU A 392 34.09 -2.97 1.79
CA LEU A 392 35.38 -3.50 1.35
C LEU A 392 36.54 -2.81 2.08
N ASN A 393 37.63 -3.54 2.29
CA ASN A 393 38.91 -3.05 2.82
C ASN A 393 40.05 -3.11 1.79
N LYS A 394 39.80 -3.76 0.65
CA LYS A 394 40.69 -3.81 -0.50
C LYS A 394 39.83 -3.71 -1.75
N THR A 395 40.27 -2.91 -2.72
CA THR A 395 39.61 -2.81 -4.02
C THR A 395 39.57 -4.18 -4.69
N ALA A 396 38.39 -4.58 -5.13
CA ALA A 396 38.19 -5.76 -5.94
C ALA A 396 38.17 -5.33 -7.42
N GLU A 397 39.17 -5.74 -8.17
CA GLU A 397 39.26 -5.46 -9.60
C GLU A 397 38.40 -6.46 -10.41
N PRO A 398 37.98 -6.10 -11.65
CA PRO A 398 37.32 -7.03 -12.55
C PRO A 398 38.13 -8.33 -12.69
N GLY A 399 37.45 -9.47 -12.65
CA GLY A 399 38.09 -10.80 -12.64
C GLY A 399 38.44 -11.33 -11.25
N SER A 400 38.33 -10.53 -10.18
CA SER A 400 38.59 -11.01 -8.82
C SER A 400 37.51 -11.98 -8.35
N ALA A 401 37.91 -13.17 -7.88
CA ALA A 401 37.04 -14.11 -7.18
C ALA A 401 37.19 -14.03 -5.65
N GLU A 402 37.82 -12.97 -5.14
CA GLU A 402 38.00 -12.70 -3.72
C GLU A 402 37.63 -11.26 -3.40
N ILE A 403 36.95 -11.05 -2.27
CA ILE A 403 36.77 -9.74 -1.65
C ILE A 403 37.32 -9.75 -0.22
N VAL A 404 37.81 -8.59 0.22
CA VAL A 404 38.33 -8.40 1.59
C VAL A 404 37.45 -7.37 2.28
N LEU A 405 36.85 -7.75 3.40
CA LEU A 405 35.96 -6.90 4.19
C LEU A 405 36.72 -6.15 5.28
N THR A 406 36.08 -5.10 5.80
CA THR A 406 36.58 -4.26 6.90
C THR A 406 36.66 -5.00 8.24
N GLU A 407 35.83 -6.02 8.43
CA GLU A 407 35.74 -6.81 9.65
C GLU A 407 35.46 -8.27 9.30
N ALA A 408 35.74 -9.19 10.23
CA ALA A 408 35.43 -10.61 10.06
C ALA A 408 33.92 -10.85 10.10
N VAL A 409 33.44 -11.83 9.35
CA VAL A 409 32.01 -12.17 9.24
C VAL A 409 31.74 -13.63 9.58
N GLN A 410 30.53 -13.92 10.04
CA GLN A 410 30.04 -15.28 10.29
C GLN A 410 29.27 -15.87 9.09
N TRP A 411 29.42 -15.25 7.91
CA TRP A 411 28.80 -15.71 6.68
C TRP A 411 29.35 -17.10 6.29
N LYS A 412 28.56 -17.88 5.56
CA LYS A 412 28.90 -19.26 5.20
C LYS A 412 28.91 -19.49 3.69
N ALA A 413 29.56 -20.58 3.27
CA ALA A 413 29.48 -21.05 1.90
C ALA A 413 28.02 -21.25 1.47
N GLY A 414 27.68 -20.82 0.26
CA GLY A 414 26.34 -20.83 -0.31
C GLY A 414 25.50 -19.58 -0.03
N ASP A 415 25.89 -18.72 0.92
CA ASP A 415 25.20 -17.44 1.12
C ASP A 415 25.35 -16.53 -0.11
N ARG A 416 24.29 -15.78 -0.42
CA ARG A 416 24.29 -14.75 -1.48
C ARG A 416 24.65 -13.40 -0.89
N ILE A 417 25.50 -12.63 -1.58
CA ILE A 417 25.88 -11.28 -1.18
C ILE A 417 25.61 -10.29 -2.31
N ALA A 418 25.20 -9.07 -1.96
CA ALA A 418 25.15 -7.92 -2.85
C ALA A 418 26.38 -7.04 -2.60
N ILE A 419 26.97 -6.51 -3.68
CA ILE A 419 28.11 -5.61 -3.66
C ILE A 419 27.70 -4.32 -4.40
N ALA A 420 27.76 -3.19 -3.68
CA ALA A 420 27.34 -1.90 -4.19
C ALA A 420 28.25 -1.41 -5.33
N PRO A 421 27.70 -0.66 -6.30
CA PRO A 421 28.48 -0.04 -7.35
C PRO A 421 29.36 1.08 -6.77
N THR A 422 30.50 1.35 -7.42
CA THR A 422 31.43 2.39 -6.95
C THR A 422 31.80 3.48 -7.96
N ALA A 423 31.32 3.36 -9.21
CA ALA A 423 31.38 4.38 -10.25
C ALA A 423 30.02 5.08 -10.42
N TYR A 424 29.81 5.81 -11.52
CA TYR A 424 28.54 6.49 -11.83
C TYR A 424 27.41 5.57 -12.30
N ARG A 425 27.72 4.37 -12.80
CA ARG A 425 26.73 3.48 -13.38
C ARG A 425 26.11 2.58 -12.32
N TYR A 426 24.85 2.83 -11.99
CA TYR A 426 24.10 2.04 -11.00
C TYR A 426 23.99 0.54 -11.33
N LEU A 427 24.08 0.15 -12.61
CA LEU A 427 24.03 -1.24 -13.05
C LEU A 427 25.32 -2.04 -12.78
N GLU A 428 26.35 -1.40 -12.24
CA GLU A 428 27.58 -2.07 -11.80
C GLU A 428 27.45 -2.69 -10.40
N ALA A 429 26.26 -2.66 -9.79
CA ALA A 429 25.97 -3.47 -8.62
C ALA A 429 26.06 -4.96 -9.01
N GLU A 430 26.69 -5.78 -8.18
CA GLU A 430 26.83 -7.21 -8.44
C GLU A 430 26.27 -8.05 -7.31
N GLU A 431 25.82 -9.25 -7.67
CA GLU A 431 25.55 -10.30 -6.71
C GLU A 431 26.55 -11.44 -6.89
N ALA A 432 27.04 -11.99 -5.78
CA ALA A 432 27.91 -13.14 -5.77
C ALA A 432 27.46 -14.19 -4.76
N VAL A 433 27.91 -15.43 -4.96
CA VAL A 433 27.73 -16.55 -4.01
C VAL A 433 29.05 -16.83 -3.33
N ILE A 434 29.01 -17.00 -2.01
CA ILE A 434 30.19 -17.31 -1.20
C ILE A 434 30.60 -18.77 -1.42
N LYS A 435 31.86 -19.00 -1.78
CA LYS A 435 32.50 -20.32 -1.78
C LYS A 435 33.06 -20.67 -0.40
N SER A 436 33.74 -19.73 0.27
CA SER A 436 34.27 -19.90 1.62
C SER A 436 34.59 -18.54 2.27
N VAL A 437 34.73 -18.53 3.60
CA VAL A 437 35.12 -17.35 4.39
C VAL A 437 36.31 -17.70 5.28
N GLN A 438 37.30 -16.81 5.32
CA GLN A 438 38.50 -16.90 6.17
C GLN A 438 38.73 -15.55 6.84
N GLY A 439 38.16 -15.35 8.04
CA GLY A 439 38.22 -14.07 8.74
C GLY A 439 37.54 -12.95 7.94
N THR A 440 38.33 -12.00 7.43
CA THR A 440 37.88 -10.88 6.58
C THR A 440 37.84 -11.20 5.08
N ARG A 441 38.42 -12.33 4.66
CA ARG A 441 38.50 -12.74 3.25
C ARG A 441 37.31 -13.60 2.88
N VAL A 442 36.60 -13.22 1.83
CA VAL A 442 35.46 -13.97 1.28
C VAL A 442 35.82 -14.40 -0.13
N ILE A 443 35.84 -15.72 -0.34
CA ILE A 443 36.09 -16.32 -1.66
C ILE A 443 34.75 -16.55 -2.33
N LEU A 444 34.62 -16.14 -3.59
CA LEU A 444 33.41 -16.21 -4.39
C LEU A 444 33.43 -17.44 -5.29
N THR A 445 32.25 -17.93 -5.68
CA THR A 445 32.13 -19.04 -6.63
C THR A 445 32.44 -18.64 -8.08
N ALA A 446 32.31 -17.36 -8.39
CA ALA A 446 32.59 -16.77 -9.71
C ALA A 446 33.30 -15.41 -9.54
N PRO A 447 34.15 -15.02 -10.51
CA PRO A 447 34.81 -13.72 -10.48
C PRO A 447 33.83 -12.57 -10.73
N LEU A 448 34.12 -11.41 -10.12
CA LEU A 448 33.39 -10.15 -10.30
C LEU A 448 33.62 -9.57 -11.70
N LYS A 449 32.63 -8.87 -12.25
CA LYS A 449 32.69 -8.26 -13.58
C LYS A 449 33.15 -6.81 -13.54
N TYR A 450 32.88 -6.11 -12.44
CA TYR A 450 33.16 -4.69 -12.30
C TYR A 450 34.16 -4.43 -11.18
N ARG A 451 34.74 -3.23 -11.21
CA ARG A 451 35.60 -2.75 -10.13
C ARG A 451 34.74 -2.27 -8.97
N HIS A 452 35.07 -2.76 -7.77
CA HIS A 452 34.49 -2.28 -6.53
C HIS A 452 35.57 -1.68 -5.64
N ASN A 453 35.54 -0.36 -5.48
CA ASN A 453 36.50 0.36 -4.66
C ASN A 453 36.50 -0.13 -3.21
N GLY A 454 37.68 -0.36 -2.64
CA GLY A 454 37.85 -0.77 -1.24
C GLY A 454 38.79 0.15 -0.46
N GLN A 455 39.11 1.33 -1.02
CA GLN A 455 39.92 2.35 -0.36
C GLN A 455 39.11 3.61 -0.02
N SER A 456 39.38 4.18 1.15
CA SER A 456 38.94 5.52 1.54
C SER A 456 40.08 6.51 1.36
N HIS A 457 39.77 7.74 0.98
CA HIS A 457 40.77 8.78 0.73
C HIS A 457 40.69 9.87 1.79
N SER A 458 41.84 10.30 2.30
CA SER A 458 41.94 11.38 3.28
C SER A 458 42.50 12.64 2.63
N TYR A 459 41.84 13.77 2.86
CA TYR A 459 42.26 15.08 2.37
C TYR A 459 42.48 16.00 3.57
N LYS A 460 43.73 16.42 3.76
CA LYS A 460 44.10 17.31 4.86
C LYS A 460 43.96 18.76 4.42
N THR A 461 43.15 19.52 5.15
CA THR A 461 43.08 20.98 5.08
C THR A 461 43.66 21.58 6.38
N PRO A 462 43.95 22.88 6.44
CA PRO A 462 44.45 23.54 7.64
C PRO A 462 43.53 23.41 8.84
N THR A 463 42.21 23.29 8.61
CA THR A 463 41.20 23.23 9.66
C THR A 463 40.80 21.81 10.01
N LYS A 464 40.90 20.85 9.07
CA LYS A 464 40.33 19.52 9.24
C LYS A 464 40.93 18.48 8.29
N THR A 465 40.91 17.21 8.67
CA THR A 465 41.08 16.08 7.72
C THR A 465 39.71 15.52 7.33
N TRP A 466 39.43 15.53 6.03
CA TRP A 466 38.21 14.95 5.45
C TRP A 466 38.48 13.54 4.97
N VAL A 467 37.67 12.58 5.42
CA VAL A 467 37.73 11.19 4.97
C VAL A 467 36.56 10.93 4.03
N VAL A 468 36.87 10.73 2.76
CA VAL A 468 35.92 10.32 1.72
C VAL A 468 35.94 8.80 1.64
N ASP A 469 34.89 8.17 2.16
CA ASP A 469 34.74 6.72 2.20
C ASP A 469 33.75 6.21 1.14
N GLU A 470 34.25 6.08 -0.08
CA GLU A 470 33.54 5.52 -1.24
C GLU A 470 33.76 4.01 -1.40
N ARG A 471 34.13 3.29 -0.35
CA ARG A 471 34.31 1.84 -0.41
C ARG A 471 32.98 1.16 -0.64
N ALA A 472 32.94 0.11 -1.46
CA ALA A 472 31.69 -0.61 -1.76
C ALA A 472 31.09 -1.21 -0.50
N GLU A 473 29.81 -0.93 -0.26
CA GLU A 473 29.01 -1.66 0.70
C GLU A 473 28.78 -3.10 0.22
N VAL A 474 28.95 -4.06 1.12
CA VAL A 474 28.75 -5.50 0.89
C VAL A 474 27.76 -6.02 1.92
N ALA A 475 26.69 -6.65 1.45
CA ALA A 475 25.61 -7.14 2.29
C ALA A 475 25.28 -8.60 2.00
N ASN A 476 25.24 -9.44 3.02
CA ASN A 476 24.71 -10.79 2.90
C ASN A 476 23.17 -10.74 2.85
N LEU A 477 22.61 -11.35 1.82
CA LEU A 477 21.17 -11.40 1.53
C LEU A 477 20.49 -12.61 2.18
N THR A 478 21.25 -13.64 2.58
CA THR A 478 20.71 -14.91 3.06
C THR A 478 20.32 -14.86 4.53
N ARG A 479 19.09 -15.27 4.86
CA ARG A 479 18.60 -15.45 6.24
C ARG A 479 18.00 -16.84 6.44
N ASN A 480 17.89 -17.26 7.70
CA ASN A 480 17.36 -18.59 8.03
C ASN A 480 15.83 -18.68 8.04
N ILE A 481 15.14 -17.54 8.03
CA ILE A 481 13.71 -17.44 7.73
C ILE A 481 13.61 -16.77 6.36
N HIS A 482 13.10 -17.50 5.36
CA HIS A 482 12.97 -17.06 3.98
C HIS A 482 11.52 -17.04 3.54
N ILE A 483 11.01 -15.88 3.15
CA ILE A 483 9.69 -15.68 2.56
C ILE A 483 9.86 -15.41 1.07
N THR A 484 9.21 -16.21 0.24
CA THR A 484 9.32 -16.11 -1.21
C THR A 484 8.02 -16.51 -1.88
N SER A 485 7.91 -16.17 -3.17
CA SER A 485 6.92 -16.77 -4.05
C SER A 485 7.37 -18.16 -4.51
N ASP A 486 6.43 -19.10 -4.66
CA ASP A 486 6.65 -20.40 -5.30
C ASP A 486 6.47 -20.24 -6.82
N GLY A 487 7.50 -20.57 -7.59
CA GLY A 487 7.57 -20.41 -9.05
C GLY A 487 8.77 -19.59 -9.54
N ASN A 488 8.99 -19.55 -10.85
CA ASN A 488 10.01 -18.71 -11.49
C ASN A 488 9.44 -17.33 -11.89
N THR A 489 10.29 -16.32 -12.05
CA THR A 489 9.90 -14.94 -12.33
C THR A 489 9.05 -14.79 -13.60
N GLU A 490 9.40 -15.53 -14.65
CA GLU A 490 8.70 -15.52 -15.94
C GLU A 490 7.25 -16.00 -15.79
N ALA A 491 7.05 -17.17 -15.19
CA ALA A 491 5.72 -17.71 -14.92
C ALA A 491 4.91 -16.83 -13.96
N MET A 492 5.59 -16.08 -13.08
CA MET A 492 4.94 -15.12 -12.19
C MET A 492 4.58 -13.80 -12.88
N ASN A 493 5.16 -13.48 -14.05
CA ASN A 493 5.00 -12.19 -14.73
C ASN A 493 5.13 -11.00 -13.76
N PHE A 494 6.17 -11.03 -12.92
CA PHE A 494 6.44 -10.02 -11.88
C PHE A 494 5.34 -9.85 -10.82
N LYS A 495 4.50 -10.87 -10.60
CA LYS A 495 3.46 -10.92 -9.56
C LYS A 495 3.80 -11.92 -8.46
N GLY A 496 4.63 -11.47 -7.54
CA GLY A 496 5.04 -12.23 -6.38
C GLY A 496 4.03 -12.16 -5.23
N ALA A 497 4.42 -12.74 -4.10
CA ALA A 497 3.70 -12.66 -2.85
C ALA A 497 3.85 -11.28 -2.20
N HIS A 498 2.91 -10.91 -1.34
CA HIS A 498 2.95 -9.67 -0.58
C HIS A 498 2.54 -9.90 0.87
N LEU A 499 3.07 -9.09 1.79
CA LEU A 499 2.79 -9.16 3.22
C LEU A 499 2.23 -7.83 3.72
N MET A 500 1.05 -7.88 4.34
CA MET A 500 0.42 -6.71 4.97
C MET A 500 0.17 -6.91 6.47
N ILE A 501 0.54 -5.89 7.25
CA ILE A 501 0.06 -5.71 8.62
C ILE A 501 -1.09 -4.71 8.56
N MET A 502 -2.31 -5.22 8.77
CA MET A 502 -3.56 -4.44 8.68
C MET A 502 -3.83 -3.66 10.00
N PRO A 503 -4.83 -2.76 10.03
CA PRO A 503 -5.18 -2.04 11.26
C PRO A 503 -5.39 -2.96 12.46
N SER A 504 -5.01 -2.46 13.64
CA SER A 504 -5.05 -3.20 14.92
C SER A 504 -4.26 -4.52 14.94
N SER A 505 -3.29 -4.70 14.05
CA SER A 505 -2.48 -5.92 13.94
C SER A 505 -0.99 -5.61 14.10
N TYR A 506 -0.16 -6.63 14.34
CA TYR A 506 1.23 -6.43 14.78
C TYR A 506 2.25 -7.20 13.95
N GLY A 507 3.33 -6.51 13.54
CA GLY A 507 4.48 -7.07 12.85
C GLY A 507 5.79 -6.90 13.63
N TYR A 508 6.46 -8.01 13.93
CA TYR A 508 7.78 -8.06 14.54
C TYR A 508 8.71 -8.92 13.69
N ILE A 509 9.44 -8.28 12.79
CA ILE A 509 10.28 -8.94 11.79
C ILE A 509 11.75 -8.64 12.08
N ASP A 510 12.56 -9.67 12.27
CA ASP A 510 13.98 -9.51 12.59
C ASP A 510 14.79 -10.66 11.98
N GLY A 511 15.74 -10.36 11.09
CA GLY A 511 16.56 -11.39 10.44
C GLY A 511 15.77 -12.28 9.47
N VAL A 512 14.88 -11.69 8.65
CA VAL A 512 14.06 -12.40 7.65
C VAL A 512 14.50 -12.00 6.24
N GLU A 513 14.56 -12.98 5.33
CA GLU A 513 14.83 -12.79 3.90
C GLU A 513 13.51 -12.79 3.13
N PHE A 514 13.32 -11.80 2.27
CA PHE A 514 12.19 -11.67 1.35
C PHE A 514 12.73 -11.66 -0.08
N SER A 515 12.30 -12.60 -0.92
CA SER A 515 12.74 -12.64 -2.32
C SER A 515 11.61 -12.86 -3.30
N HIS A 516 11.66 -12.25 -4.48
CA HIS A 516 10.64 -12.41 -5.53
C HIS A 516 9.23 -12.08 -5.02
N MET A 517 9.14 -11.03 -4.20
CA MET A 517 7.91 -10.52 -3.62
C MET A 517 7.53 -9.17 -4.22
N GLY A 518 6.35 -8.67 -3.87
CA GLY A 518 5.73 -7.50 -4.51
C GLY A 518 5.07 -7.87 -5.84
N ARG A 519 4.17 -7.02 -6.32
CA ARG A 519 3.44 -7.24 -7.59
C ARG A 519 3.50 -6.00 -8.44
N MET A 520 4.31 -6.03 -9.49
CA MET A 520 4.51 -4.89 -10.38
C MET A 520 3.19 -4.49 -11.06
N GLY A 521 2.84 -3.21 -11.01
CA GLY A 521 1.62 -2.68 -11.61
C GLY A 521 0.35 -2.91 -10.78
N GLU A 522 0.47 -3.42 -9.55
CA GLU A 522 -0.65 -3.60 -8.61
C GLU A 522 -0.38 -2.82 -7.32
N MET A 523 -1.17 -1.76 -7.10
CA MET A 523 -1.07 -0.89 -5.93
C MET A 523 -1.19 -1.66 -4.60
N ALA A 524 -0.49 -1.17 -3.58
CA ALA A 524 -0.46 -1.72 -2.22
C ALA A 524 0.12 -3.15 -2.06
N ARG A 525 0.61 -3.80 -3.13
CA ARG A 525 1.15 -5.18 -3.08
C ARG A 525 2.68 -5.17 -3.00
N TYR A 526 3.21 -5.13 -1.77
CA TYR A 526 4.65 -4.98 -1.49
C TYR A 526 5.22 -6.16 -0.66
N PRO A 527 6.55 -6.40 -0.68
CA PRO A 527 7.17 -7.44 0.13
C PRO A 527 6.86 -7.34 1.63
N PHE A 528 6.91 -6.12 2.18
CA PHE A 528 6.49 -5.83 3.54
C PHE A 528 5.78 -4.47 3.59
N HIS A 529 4.57 -4.44 4.16
CA HIS A 529 3.69 -3.27 4.14
C HIS A 529 2.95 -3.13 5.48
N TRP A 530 3.23 -2.07 6.22
CA TRP A 530 2.28 -1.62 7.25
C TRP A 530 1.18 -0.82 6.57
N HIS A 531 -0.03 -1.37 6.56
CA HIS A 531 -1.17 -0.77 5.88
C HIS A 531 -2.11 -0.13 6.89
N ARG A 532 -1.88 1.16 7.16
CA ARG A 532 -2.74 2.01 7.98
C ARG A 532 -2.89 1.53 9.42
N VAL A 533 -1.78 1.11 10.03
CA VAL A 533 -1.78 0.62 11.42
C VAL A 533 -2.09 1.73 12.42
N GLY A 534 -1.89 3.00 12.04
CA GLY A 534 -1.98 4.13 12.96
C GLY A 534 -0.72 4.21 13.80
N ASP A 535 -0.80 3.95 15.10
CA ASP A 535 0.39 3.90 15.96
C ASP A 535 1.02 2.49 15.95
N ALA A 536 2.21 2.39 15.39
CA ALA A 536 3.01 1.17 15.35
C ALA A 536 4.16 1.20 16.37
N ALA A 537 4.05 1.98 17.44
CA ALA A 537 5.03 2.02 18.52
C ALA A 537 5.39 0.58 18.99
N GLY A 538 6.70 0.29 18.97
CA GLY A 538 7.24 -1.01 19.34
C GLY A 538 7.23 -2.06 18.23
N GLN A 539 6.52 -1.85 17.12
CA GLN A 539 6.61 -2.71 15.92
C GLN A 539 7.88 -2.39 15.12
N TYR A 540 8.41 -3.39 14.42
CA TYR A 540 9.65 -3.23 13.69
C TYR A 540 9.86 -4.22 12.55
N ILE A 541 10.65 -3.79 11.57
CA ILE A 541 11.40 -4.66 10.67
C ILE A 541 12.89 -4.34 10.79
N LYS A 542 13.69 -5.36 11.15
CA LYS A 542 15.12 -5.18 11.40
C LYS A 542 15.97 -6.28 10.81
N ASN A 543 17.24 -6.00 10.53
CA ASN A 543 18.26 -7.01 10.18
C ASN A 543 17.87 -7.90 8.96
N SER A 544 16.88 -7.46 8.18
CA SER A 544 16.20 -8.24 7.16
C SER A 544 16.72 -7.88 5.77
N SER A 545 16.55 -8.78 4.82
CA SER A 545 16.93 -8.57 3.41
C SER A 545 15.69 -8.67 2.54
N ILE A 546 15.51 -7.72 1.64
CA ILE A 546 14.46 -7.71 0.62
C ILE A 546 15.18 -7.60 -0.72
N HIS A 547 15.05 -8.60 -1.59
CA HIS A 547 15.78 -8.61 -2.85
C HIS A 547 15.06 -9.27 -4.03
N HIS A 548 15.44 -8.91 -5.25
CA HIS A 548 14.71 -9.27 -6.47
C HIS A 548 13.22 -8.91 -6.32
N SER A 549 12.97 -7.73 -5.78
CA SER A 549 11.62 -7.29 -5.45
C SER A 549 10.96 -6.71 -6.70
N PHE A 550 9.79 -7.24 -7.05
CA PHE A 550 9.04 -6.79 -8.20
C PHE A 550 8.37 -5.43 -7.98
N GLN A 551 8.26 -4.96 -6.72
CA GLN A 551 7.72 -3.65 -6.40
C GLN A 551 8.05 -3.21 -4.97
N ARG A 552 8.84 -2.13 -4.83
CA ARG A 552 9.30 -1.53 -3.56
C ARG A 552 10.05 -2.50 -2.65
N CYS A 553 10.40 -2.12 -1.43
CA CYS A 553 10.91 -3.04 -0.42
C CYS A 553 10.06 -3.02 0.85
N ILE A 554 10.07 -1.87 1.54
CA ILE A 554 9.37 -1.67 2.81
C ILE A 554 8.48 -0.44 2.65
N THR A 555 7.18 -0.64 2.83
CA THR A 555 6.17 0.42 2.74
C THR A 555 5.58 0.74 4.10
N VAL A 556 5.58 2.02 4.46
CA VAL A 556 4.91 2.59 5.62
C VAL A 556 3.77 3.47 5.10
N HIS A 557 2.53 3.02 5.26
CA HIS A 557 1.34 3.72 4.77
C HIS A 557 0.44 4.08 5.96
N ALA A 558 0.18 5.38 6.17
CA ALA A 558 -0.60 5.93 7.30
C ALA A 558 -0.26 5.25 8.64
N THR A 559 1.03 5.07 8.88
CA THR A 559 1.59 4.36 10.03
C THR A 559 2.69 5.22 10.66
N ASN A 560 2.68 5.29 11.98
CA ASN A 560 3.50 6.18 12.79
C ASN A 560 4.33 5.40 13.80
N ASN A 561 5.44 5.99 14.24
CA ASN A 561 6.32 5.43 15.28
C ASN A 561 6.88 4.01 14.99
N ALA A 562 6.87 3.57 13.73
CA ALA A 562 7.47 2.29 13.34
C ALA A 562 9.00 2.39 13.28
N LEU A 563 9.67 1.26 13.55
CA LEU A 563 11.13 1.14 13.44
C LEU A 563 11.55 0.29 12.23
N VAL A 564 12.31 0.91 11.33
CA VAL A 564 12.94 0.28 10.16
C VAL A 564 14.45 0.38 10.32
N GLU A 565 15.10 -0.69 10.77
CA GLU A 565 16.54 -0.63 11.14
C GLU A 565 17.39 -1.74 10.51
N ASN A 566 18.55 -1.38 9.97
CA ASN A 566 19.55 -2.33 9.47
C ASN A 566 18.98 -3.34 8.46
N ASN A 567 18.10 -2.88 7.56
CA ASN A 567 17.58 -3.70 6.48
C ASN A 567 18.33 -3.46 5.18
N VAL A 568 18.44 -4.50 4.36
CA VAL A 568 19.03 -4.46 3.02
C VAL A 568 17.91 -4.53 1.99
N CYS A 569 17.83 -3.55 1.11
CA CYS A 569 16.92 -3.52 -0.03
C CYS A 569 17.76 -3.58 -1.30
N TYR A 570 17.79 -4.71 -2.00
CA TYR A 570 18.67 -4.95 -3.15
C TYR A 570 17.88 -5.33 -4.41
N ASP A 571 18.17 -4.72 -5.56
CA ASP A 571 17.54 -5.05 -6.84
C ASP A 571 16.01 -5.03 -6.76
N HIS A 572 15.47 -3.81 -6.72
CA HIS A 572 14.04 -3.58 -6.57
C HIS A 572 13.51 -2.59 -7.61
N TYR A 573 12.24 -2.75 -7.96
CA TYR A 573 11.52 -1.84 -8.84
C TYR A 573 10.73 -0.78 -8.07
N GLY A 574 10.71 0.46 -8.56
CA GLY A 574 10.02 1.60 -7.91
C GLY A 574 10.72 2.07 -6.63
N HIS A 575 10.07 2.93 -5.86
CA HIS A 575 10.63 3.45 -4.61
C HIS A 575 10.92 2.36 -3.57
N GLY A 576 12.13 2.32 -2.99
CA GLY A 576 12.58 1.23 -2.11
C GLY A 576 11.96 1.26 -0.71
N PHE A 577 12.44 2.19 0.12
CA PHE A 577 11.84 2.54 1.40
C PHE A 577 10.82 3.65 1.14
N PHE A 578 9.53 3.35 1.32
CA PHE A 578 8.44 4.17 0.78
C PHE A 578 7.44 4.58 1.85
N LEU A 579 7.30 5.88 2.08
CA LEU A 579 6.20 6.48 2.83
C LEU A 579 5.13 6.97 1.84
N GLU A 580 3.86 6.61 2.02
CA GLU A 580 2.87 6.68 0.93
C GLU A 580 2.13 8.01 0.85
N ASP A 581 1.44 8.43 1.92
CA ASP A 581 0.43 9.49 1.82
C ASP A 581 0.93 10.87 2.28
N GLY A 582 1.91 10.91 3.18
CA GLY A 582 2.42 12.12 3.83
C GLY A 582 1.83 12.35 5.21
N ASN A 583 1.03 11.44 5.76
CA ASN A 583 0.56 11.47 7.15
C ASN A 583 1.37 10.56 8.08
N GLU A 584 2.43 9.93 7.59
CA GLU A 584 3.33 9.05 8.35
C GLU A 584 4.38 9.87 9.11
N VAL A 585 4.31 9.87 10.44
CA VAL A 585 5.17 10.67 11.33
C VAL A 585 5.78 9.83 12.46
N GLY A 586 6.88 10.31 13.03
CA GLY A 586 7.57 9.67 14.16
C GLY A 586 8.29 8.36 13.82
N ASN A 587 8.28 7.91 12.57
CA ASN A 587 8.96 6.70 12.15
C ASN A 587 10.48 6.89 12.17
N THR A 588 11.21 5.81 12.44
CA THR A 588 12.67 5.80 12.45
C THR A 588 13.21 4.87 11.39
N PHE A 589 14.01 5.42 10.47
CA PHE A 589 14.79 4.71 9.47
C PHE A 589 16.27 4.84 9.84
N ALA A 590 16.87 3.75 10.32
CA ALA A 590 18.24 3.75 10.79
C ALA A 590 19.11 2.66 10.14
N LYS A 591 20.32 2.99 9.69
CA LYS A 591 21.31 2.00 9.21
C LYS A 591 20.85 1.12 8.04
N ASN A 592 19.82 1.54 7.31
CA ASN A 592 19.32 0.77 6.18
C ASN A 592 20.21 0.99 4.95
N LEU A 593 20.36 -0.05 4.15
CA LEU A 593 21.15 -0.07 2.93
C LEU A 593 20.24 -0.38 1.75
N GLY A 594 20.11 0.56 0.82
CA GLY A 594 19.47 0.34 -0.47
C GLY A 594 20.50 0.25 -1.58
N ILE A 595 20.42 -0.80 -2.40
CA ILE A 595 21.30 -1.03 -3.55
C ILE A 595 20.43 -1.34 -4.77
N LEU A 596 20.76 -0.74 -5.92
CA LEU A 596 20.17 -1.03 -7.22
C LEU A 596 18.65 -0.76 -7.28
N SER A 597 18.26 0.51 -7.21
CA SER A 597 16.87 0.95 -7.43
C SER A 597 16.58 1.13 -8.93
N ARG A 598 15.55 0.45 -9.45
CA ARG A 598 15.20 0.43 -10.88
C ARG A 598 13.81 1.00 -11.16
N ARG A 599 13.64 1.69 -12.28
CA ARG A 599 12.31 2.07 -12.78
C ARG A 599 11.49 0.82 -13.08
N PRO A 600 10.20 0.78 -12.68
CA PRO A 600 9.27 -0.25 -13.16
C PRO A 600 9.19 -0.28 -14.69
N LEU A 601 8.66 -1.37 -15.25
CA LEU A 601 8.40 -1.46 -16.69
C LEU A 601 7.42 -0.35 -17.14
N PRO A 602 7.58 0.22 -18.35
CA PRO A 602 6.79 1.38 -18.79
C PRO A 602 5.27 1.21 -18.74
N ASP A 603 4.74 0.00 -18.87
CA ASP A 603 3.30 -0.33 -18.82
C ASP A 603 2.83 -0.82 -17.45
N ARG A 604 3.73 -0.86 -16.44
CA ARG A 604 3.48 -1.41 -15.11
C ARG A 604 3.85 -0.47 -13.96
N HIS A 605 4.19 0.79 -14.24
CA HIS A 605 4.40 1.78 -13.19
C HIS A 605 3.06 2.13 -12.54
N ILE A 606 3.09 2.35 -11.22
CA ILE A 606 1.89 2.67 -10.43
C ILE A 606 1.79 4.16 -10.09
N LEU A 607 2.93 4.84 -9.96
CA LEU A 607 3.00 6.28 -9.73
C LEU A 607 3.84 6.94 -10.82
N GLN A 608 3.49 8.18 -11.20
CA GLN A 608 4.35 8.99 -12.07
C GLN A 608 5.76 9.13 -11.49
N SER A 609 5.87 9.28 -10.16
CA SER A 609 7.13 9.43 -9.45
C SER A 609 8.07 8.23 -9.56
N ASP A 610 7.54 7.02 -9.84
CA ASP A 610 8.37 5.83 -10.01
C ASP A 610 9.23 5.90 -11.29
N ILE A 611 8.80 6.70 -12.29
CA ILE A 611 9.43 6.79 -13.61
C ILE A 611 9.77 8.22 -14.05
N ASP A 612 9.53 9.24 -13.23
CA ASP A 612 9.70 10.63 -13.65
C ASP A 612 11.13 10.92 -14.12
N VAL A 613 11.26 11.49 -15.31
CA VAL A 613 12.51 11.93 -15.91
C VAL A 613 12.42 13.36 -16.45
N SER A 614 11.34 14.08 -16.12
CA SER A 614 11.05 15.42 -16.64
C SER A 614 12.04 16.47 -16.14
N SER A 615 12.63 16.24 -14.97
CA SER A 615 13.61 17.12 -14.33
C SER A 615 14.81 16.32 -13.82
N PRO A 616 15.69 15.81 -14.71
CA PRO A 616 16.72 14.84 -14.38
C PRO A 616 17.74 15.36 -13.33
N GLY A 617 18.00 16.66 -13.30
CA GLY A 617 18.89 17.26 -12.30
C GLY A 617 18.21 17.69 -10.99
N ARG A 618 16.89 17.52 -10.86
CA ARG A 618 16.15 17.96 -9.66
C ARG A 618 15.52 16.79 -8.91
N PHE A 619 14.74 15.94 -9.58
CA PHE A 619 13.98 14.89 -8.90
C PHE A 619 13.61 13.70 -9.82
N PRO A 620 14.57 13.01 -10.45
CA PRO A 620 14.26 11.82 -11.25
C PRO A 620 13.86 10.61 -10.40
N GLY A 621 12.86 9.86 -10.85
CA GLY A 621 12.43 8.59 -10.25
C GLY A 621 13.23 7.37 -10.72
N PRO A 622 13.22 6.26 -9.96
CA PRO A 622 12.68 6.15 -8.60
C PRO A 622 13.69 6.65 -7.55
N ALA A 623 13.21 6.90 -6.34
CA ALA A 623 14.03 7.07 -5.15
C ALA A 623 14.38 5.75 -4.42
N THR A 624 15.58 5.61 -3.87
CA THR A 624 15.87 4.53 -2.89
C THR A 624 15.11 4.77 -1.59
N PHE A 625 15.12 6.01 -1.09
CA PHE A 625 14.32 6.48 0.04
C PHE A 625 13.34 7.54 -0.45
N TRP A 626 12.05 7.21 -0.45
CA TRP A 626 10.97 8.14 -0.75
C TRP A 626 10.29 8.58 0.56
N VAL A 627 10.38 9.87 0.85
CA VAL A 627 9.96 10.44 2.13
C VAL A 627 8.86 11.47 1.87
N SER A 628 7.63 11.12 2.22
CA SER A 628 6.44 11.97 2.01
C SER A 628 6.20 12.98 3.14
N ASN A 629 6.83 12.80 4.31
CA ASN A 629 6.70 13.69 5.46
C ASN A 629 8.05 13.88 6.20
N PRO A 630 8.47 15.14 6.49
CA PRO A 630 9.75 15.40 7.14
C PRO A 630 9.79 15.04 8.63
N ASN A 631 8.65 14.88 9.30
CA ASN A 631 8.57 14.59 10.74
C ASN A 631 8.88 13.10 11.03
N ASN A 632 10.05 12.64 10.60
CA ASN A 632 10.58 11.29 10.75
C ASN A 632 12.10 11.37 10.99
N ILE A 633 12.67 10.30 11.54
CA ILE A 633 14.11 10.19 11.83
C ILE A 633 14.75 9.37 10.72
N PHE A 634 15.73 9.95 10.02
CA PHE A 634 16.59 9.25 9.07
C PHE A 634 18.04 9.38 9.53
N LYS A 635 18.65 8.25 9.90
CA LYS A 635 20.01 8.24 10.45
C LYS A 635 20.86 7.09 9.91
N ASP A 636 22.11 7.38 9.54
CA ASP A 636 23.11 6.36 9.15
C ASP A 636 22.68 5.48 7.97
N ASN A 637 21.73 5.93 7.12
CA ASN A 637 21.28 5.15 5.97
C ASN A 637 22.18 5.36 4.75
N VAL A 638 22.20 4.38 3.84
CA VAL A 638 22.98 4.42 2.60
C VAL A 638 22.09 4.07 1.42
N ALA A 639 22.05 4.94 0.42
CA ALA A 639 21.52 4.65 -0.92
C ALA A 639 22.71 4.51 -1.87
N ALA A 640 22.92 3.33 -2.45
CA ALA A 640 24.07 3.03 -3.30
C ALA A 640 23.63 2.37 -4.62
N GLY A 641 23.50 3.17 -5.67
CA GLY A 641 22.99 2.70 -6.97
C GLY A 641 21.50 2.93 -7.10
N SER A 642 21.11 4.10 -7.62
CA SER A 642 19.72 4.40 -8.00
C SER A 642 19.67 4.92 -9.42
N GLN A 643 18.78 4.34 -10.25
CA GLN A 643 18.51 4.87 -11.58
C GLN A 643 17.95 6.31 -11.53
N GLY A 644 17.34 6.70 -10.42
CA GLY A 644 16.83 8.05 -10.18
C GLY A 644 17.54 8.70 -9.01
N THR A 645 16.82 8.87 -7.91
CA THR A 645 17.26 9.64 -6.75
C THR A 645 17.70 8.72 -5.59
N GLY A 646 18.65 9.16 -4.77
CA GLY A 646 18.97 8.49 -3.51
C GLY A 646 17.87 8.73 -2.48
N TYR A 647 17.71 9.99 -2.06
CA TYR A 647 16.68 10.44 -1.13
C TYR A 647 15.79 11.50 -1.76
N TRP A 648 14.49 11.21 -1.85
CA TRP A 648 13.51 12.13 -2.37
C TRP A 648 12.56 12.58 -1.26
N MET A 649 12.72 13.84 -0.85
CA MET A 649 11.92 14.52 0.16
C MET A 649 10.73 15.22 -0.51
N SER A 650 9.63 14.49 -0.63
CA SER A 650 8.46 14.81 -1.46
C SER A 650 7.28 15.25 -0.61
N PHE A 651 7.29 16.52 -0.17
CA PHE A 651 6.36 17.01 0.86
C PHE A 651 5.14 17.72 0.28
N ALA A 652 3.96 17.10 0.38
CA ALA A 652 2.70 17.62 -0.18
C ALA A 652 2.25 18.95 0.44
N ARG A 653 1.45 19.74 -0.31
CA ARG A 653 0.85 20.98 0.21
C ARG A 653 -0.12 20.69 1.33
N GLY A 654 -0.85 19.59 1.25
CA GLY A 654 -1.77 19.13 2.26
C GLY A 654 -2.21 17.70 1.99
N VAL A 655 -2.51 16.96 3.07
CA VAL A 655 -3.05 15.60 3.04
C VAL A 655 -4.39 15.64 3.75
N SER A 656 -5.46 15.32 3.02
CA SER A 656 -6.82 15.29 3.59
C SER A 656 -7.00 14.06 4.48
N CYS A 657 -7.24 14.27 5.77
CA CYS A 657 -7.42 13.15 6.68
C CYS A 657 -8.78 12.47 6.56
N GLU A 658 -9.78 13.16 6.01
CA GLU A 658 -11.03 12.54 5.58
C GLU A 658 -10.78 11.53 4.44
N LYS A 659 -9.94 11.88 3.46
CA LYS A 659 -9.63 11.02 2.31
C LYS A 659 -8.67 9.87 2.64
N PHE A 660 -7.66 10.15 3.46
CA PHE A 660 -6.58 9.20 3.76
C PHE A 660 -6.72 8.51 5.13
N ASN A 661 -7.83 8.75 5.84
CA ASN A 661 -8.16 8.14 7.14
C ASN A 661 -6.99 8.20 8.13
N CYS A 662 -6.45 9.40 8.36
CA CYS A 662 -5.28 9.58 9.23
C CYS A 662 -5.59 9.10 10.66
N SER A 663 -4.64 8.38 11.25
CA SER A 663 -4.64 8.02 12.66
C SER A 663 -3.31 8.48 13.26
N PHE A 664 -3.35 9.20 14.38
CA PHE A 664 -2.17 9.77 15.03
C PHE A 664 -2.02 9.28 16.47
N PRO A 665 -0.78 9.14 16.97
CA PRO A 665 -0.49 8.61 18.31
C PRO A 665 -0.82 9.58 19.46
N ASP A 666 -0.87 10.89 19.20
CA ASP A 666 -0.99 11.96 20.22
C ASP A 666 -2.44 12.39 20.51
N SER A 667 -3.43 11.54 20.23
CA SER A 667 -4.88 11.80 20.41
C SER A 667 -5.44 13.01 19.66
N ARG A 668 -4.62 13.68 18.83
CA ARG A 668 -5.08 14.78 17.98
C ARG A 668 -6.21 14.28 17.07
N LYS A 669 -7.27 15.08 16.95
CA LYS A 669 -8.32 14.80 15.96
C LYS A 669 -7.68 14.67 14.57
N PRO A 670 -8.19 13.79 13.69
CA PRO A 670 -7.75 13.74 12.30
C PRO A 670 -8.00 15.11 11.64
N ALA A 671 -6.99 15.97 11.65
CA ALA A 671 -6.95 17.24 10.96
C ALA A 671 -5.95 17.10 9.81
N ASN A 672 -6.23 17.78 8.69
CA ASN A 672 -5.36 17.77 7.53
C ASN A 672 -3.90 18.01 7.92
N VAL A 673 -2.99 17.20 7.38
CA VAL A 673 -1.55 17.34 7.60
C VAL A 673 -0.99 18.19 6.48
N PHE A 674 0.00 19.02 6.78
CA PHE A 674 0.66 19.87 5.79
C PHE A 674 2.16 19.53 5.76
N PRO A 675 2.58 18.41 5.13
CA PRO A 675 3.96 17.93 5.19
C PRO A 675 4.99 18.99 4.83
N ARG A 676 4.70 19.87 3.86
CA ARG A 676 5.59 20.97 3.47
C ARG A 676 5.83 22.03 4.58
N LEU A 677 5.04 22.03 5.66
CA LEU A 677 5.15 22.94 6.80
C LEU A 677 5.69 22.25 8.06
N GLU A 678 5.81 20.92 8.04
CA GLU A 678 6.29 20.11 9.14
C GLU A 678 7.81 20.23 9.30
N VAL A 679 8.30 20.17 10.54
CA VAL A 679 9.74 20.27 10.83
C VAL A 679 10.40 18.91 10.59
N THR A 680 11.56 18.90 9.92
CA THR A 680 12.39 17.69 9.84
C THR A 680 12.80 17.25 11.24
N ARG A 681 12.37 16.07 11.66
CA ARG A 681 12.62 15.59 13.03
C ARG A 681 14.11 15.30 13.25
N GLN A 682 14.73 14.53 12.37
CA GLN A 682 16.18 14.32 12.34
C GLN A 682 16.64 13.78 10.98
N PHE A 683 17.72 14.34 10.45
CA PHE A 683 18.38 13.83 9.23
C PHE A 683 19.89 13.92 9.37
N ASP A 684 20.51 12.83 9.82
CA ASP A 684 21.93 12.80 10.20
C ASP A 684 22.68 11.65 9.56
N ASN A 685 23.87 11.93 9.01
CA ASN A 685 24.83 10.92 8.52
C ASN A 685 24.27 9.96 7.46
N ASN A 686 23.35 10.45 6.62
CA ASN A 686 22.85 9.68 5.47
C ASN A 686 23.76 9.88 4.26
N THR A 687 23.98 8.80 3.51
CA THR A 687 24.85 8.78 2.32
C THR A 687 24.05 8.41 1.08
N ALA A 688 24.21 9.15 -0.01
CA ALA A 688 23.74 8.80 -1.35
C ALA A 688 24.93 8.65 -2.30
N ARG A 689 25.01 7.58 -3.06
CA ARG A 689 26.09 7.37 -4.03
C ARG A 689 25.61 6.65 -5.27
N THR A 690 26.27 6.93 -6.40
CA THR A 690 25.96 6.28 -7.68
C THR A 690 24.47 6.45 -8.02
N THR A 691 23.99 7.69 -8.01
CA THR A 691 22.59 8.04 -8.30
C THR A 691 22.54 9.09 -9.40
N THR A 692 21.37 9.33 -9.99
CA THR A 692 21.21 10.50 -10.86
C THR A 692 21.22 11.79 -10.02
N VAL A 693 20.42 11.81 -8.96
CA VAL A 693 20.43 12.87 -7.93
C VAL A 693 20.64 12.24 -6.56
N GLY A 694 21.54 12.80 -5.73
CA GLY A 694 21.79 12.30 -4.38
C GLY A 694 20.60 12.55 -3.46
N PHE A 695 20.34 13.83 -3.18
CA PHE A 695 19.26 14.30 -2.29
C PHE A 695 18.43 15.39 -2.96
N THR A 696 17.10 15.34 -2.80
CA THR A 696 16.22 16.40 -3.29
C THR A 696 15.09 16.76 -2.33
N TRP A 697 14.80 18.06 -2.21
CA TRP A 697 13.63 18.64 -1.52
C TRP A 697 12.77 19.41 -2.51
N ASP A 698 12.08 18.67 -3.37
CA ASP A 698 11.26 19.19 -4.45
C ASP A 698 10.46 18.05 -5.12
N GLY A 699 9.59 18.39 -6.07
CA GLY A 699 8.93 17.42 -6.95
C GLY A 699 7.97 16.52 -6.19
N VAL A 700 6.72 16.97 -6.04
CA VAL A 700 5.74 16.29 -5.19
C VAL A 700 4.57 15.78 -5.99
N ALA A 701 4.13 14.56 -5.66
CA ALA A 701 2.92 13.98 -6.21
C ALA A 701 1.69 14.73 -5.65
N ASP A 702 1.37 15.93 -6.14
CA ASP A 702 0.30 16.80 -5.60
C ASP A 702 -0.60 17.37 -6.72
N GLY A 703 -0.53 16.77 -7.91
CA GLY A 703 -1.47 17.04 -9.01
C GLY A 703 -2.86 16.45 -8.77
N ALA A 704 -3.77 16.68 -9.73
CA ALA A 704 -5.13 16.17 -9.65
C ALA A 704 -5.16 14.64 -9.50
N LEU A 705 -6.04 14.17 -8.61
CA LEU A 705 -6.37 12.75 -8.45
C LEU A 705 -7.41 12.39 -9.50
N THR A 706 -7.06 11.44 -10.34
CA THR A 706 -7.87 10.94 -11.47
C THR A 706 -8.45 9.56 -11.20
N GLU A 707 -8.22 9.02 -9.99
CA GLU A 707 -8.72 7.72 -9.51
C GLU A 707 -8.31 6.51 -10.38
N ASN A 708 -7.29 6.69 -11.22
CA ASN A 708 -6.76 5.64 -12.07
C ASN A 708 -5.34 5.24 -11.61
N PRO A 709 -5.16 4.07 -10.97
CA PRO A 709 -3.88 3.61 -10.43
C PRO A 709 -2.84 3.23 -11.51
N ARG A 710 -3.20 3.35 -12.81
CA ARG A 710 -2.29 3.19 -13.96
C ARG A 710 -2.11 4.47 -14.76
N ASN A 711 -2.65 5.59 -14.29
CA ASN A 711 -2.54 6.85 -15.01
C ASN A 711 -1.18 7.51 -14.71
N PRO A 712 -0.31 7.74 -15.72
CA PRO A 712 0.95 8.46 -15.55
C PRO A 712 0.76 9.94 -15.13
N HIS A 713 -0.48 10.43 -15.09
CA HIS A 713 -0.84 11.76 -14.62
C HIS A 713 -1.58 11.77 -13.28
N ASP A 714 -1.84 10.59 -12.68
CA ASP A 714 -2.44 10.53 -11.35
C ASP A 714 -1.46 11.11 -10.32
N ARG A 715 -1.93 12.09 -9.56
CA ARG A 715 -1.08 12.91 -8.67
C ARG A 715 0.18 13.43 -9.38
N LYS A 716 -0.01 14.11 -10.52
CA LYS A 716 1.09 14.67 -11.32
C LYS A 716 2.18 15.30 -10.44
N ILE A 717 3.45 15.03 -10.76
CA ILE A 717 4.58 15.66 -10.07
C ILE A 717 4.55 17.17 -10.33
N VAL A 718 4.41 17.94 -9.27
CA VAL A 718 4.41 19.41 -9.27
C VAL A 718 5.51 19.95 -8.38
N THR A 719 5.92 21.19 -8.66
CA THR A 719 6.83 21.90 -7.78
C THR A 719 6.10 22.37 -6.52
N VAL A 720 6.65 22.07 -5.34
CA VAL A 720 6.15 22.52 -4.03
C VAL A 720 7.31 23.06 -3.22
N HIS A 721 7.06 24.16 -2.50
CA HIS A 721 8.07 24.82 -1.68
C HIS A 721 7.99 24.35 -0.22
N TYR A 722 9.11 23.82 0.31
CA TYR A 722 9.21 23.36 1.69
C TYR A 722 9.44 24.55 2.64
N ALA A 723 8.48 24.87 3.50
CA ALA A 723 8.52 26.05 4.37
C ALA A 723 8.15 25.69 5.81
N PRO A 724 9.02 24.95 6.52
CA PRO A 724 8.74 24.57 7.90
C PRO A 724 8.73 25.78 8.83
N ALA A 725 7.97 25.69 9.93
CA ALA A 725 7.91 26.75 10.94
C ALA A 725 9.25 27.00 11.65
N LYS A 726 10.17 26.04 11.63
CA LYS A 726 11.53 26.14 12.16
C LYS A 726 12.53 25.69 11.10
N THR A 727 13.65 26.39 11.00
CA THR A 727 14.74 26.04 10.09
C THR A 727 15.30 24.65 10.43
N PRO A 728 15.17 23.66 9.53
CA PRO A 728 15.71 22.34 9.76
C PRO A 728 17.24 22.37 9.63
N THR A 729 17.91 21.51 10.40
CA THR A 729 19.36 21.32 10.33
C THR A 729 19.67 19.91 9.89
N ILE A 730 20.42 19.80 8.80
CA ILE A 730 20.86 18.55 8.17
C ILE A 730 22.35 18.38 8.47
N ARG A 731 22.74 17.24 9.07
CA ARG A 731 24.12 17.04 9.53
C ARG A 731 24.79 15.87 8.85
N ASN A 732 26.09 16.00 8.58
CA ASN A 732 26.94 14.90 8.12
C ASN A 732 26.45 14.24 6.81
N MET A 733 25.74 15.00 5.97
CA MET A 733 25.18 14.48 4.71
C MET A 733 26.30 14.22 3.70
N LYS A 734 26.25 13.06 3.04
CA LYS A 734 27.29 12.62 2.11
C LYS A 734 26.71 12.27 0.75
N ALA A 735 27.26 12.83 -0.32
CA ALA A 735 26.87 12.46 -1.68
C ALA A 735 28.07 12.27 -2.60
N PHE A 736 28.13 11.13 -3.29
CA PHE A 736 29.24 10.76 -4.16
C PHE A 736 28.76 10.28 -5.52
N LYS A 737 29.51 10.54 -6.59
CA LYS A 737 29.25 9.94 -7.92
C LYS A 737 27.81 10.15 -8.40
N SER A 738 27.22 11.31 -8.11
CA SER A 738 25.89 11.68 -8.62
C SER A 738 26.02 12.22 -10.05
N VAL A 739 25.28 11.64 -10.98
CA VAL A 739 25.37 11.98 -12.41
C VAL A 739 24.98 13.45 -12.67
N GLU A 740 23.97 13.97 -12.00
CA GLU A 740 23.49 15.34 -12.21
C GLU A 740 23.76 16.26 -11.01
N ALA A 741 23.33 15.85 -9.82
CA ALA A 741 23.44 16.68 -8.63
C ALA A 741 23.60 15.85 -7.35
N ALA A 742 24.52 16.25 -6.48
CA ALA A 742 24.63 15.73 -5.12
C ALA A 742 23.39 16.13 -4.29
N MET A 743 22.99 17.40 -4.40
CA MET A 743 21.86 17.96 -3.68
C MET A 743 21.13 19.01 -4.53
N TYR A 744 19.80 18.93 -4.55
CA TYR A 744 18.90 20.00 -5.00
C TYR A 744 17.88 20.38 -3.91
N THR A 745 17.70 21.66 -3.61
CA THR A 745 16.73 22.10 -2.59
C THR A 745 15.79 23.21 -3.05
N ARG A 746 14.49 23.06 -2.80
CA ARG A 746 13.48 24.14 -2.84
C ARG A 746 12.82 24.30 -1.47
N ALA A 747 13.45 25.07 -0.60
CA ALA A 747 12.98 25.28 0.77
C ALA A 747 13.20 26.71 1.26
N GLN A 748 12.38 27.17 2.22
CA GLN A 748 12.42 28.53 2.76
C GLN A 748 13.81 28.87 3.29
N THR A 749 14.31 28.13 4.28
CA THR A 749 15.70 28.19 4.74
C THR A 749 16.06 26.85 5.34
N MET A 750 17.22 26.32 4.98
CA MET A 750 17.73 25.06 5.51
C MET A 750 19.21 25.21 5.88
N ASN A 751 19.58 24.65 7.04
CA ASN A 751 20.97 24.61 7.50
C ASN A 751 21.59 23.26 7.17
N PHE A 752 22.72 23.27 6.49
CA PHE A 752 23.54 22.10 6.22
C PHE A 752 24.88 22.26 6.94
N VAL A 753 25.24 21.30 7.77
CA VAL A 753 26.44 21.35 8.60
C VAL A 753 27.25 20.08 8.38
N ASN A 754 28.55 20.25 8.14
CA ASN A 754 29.47 19.13 7.98
C ASN A 754 29.09 18.18 6.82
N ALA A 755 28.58 18.73 5.72
CA ALA A 755 28.32 17.97 4.51
C ALA A 755 29.63 17.62 3.79
N LEU A 756 29.64 16.50 3.07
CA LEU A 756 30.79 16.03 2.32
C LEU A 756 30.34 15.54 0.94
N PHE A 757 30.75 16.24 -0.11
CA PHE A 757 30.41 15.88 -1.48
C PHE A 757 31.66 15.59 -2.29
N ALA A 758 31.65 14.52 -3.09
CA ALA A 758 32.76 14.18 -3.96
C ALA A 758 32.29 13.66 -5.32
N ASP A 759 33.01 14.00 -6.39
CA ASP A 759 32.78 13.42 -7.72
C ASP A 759 31.33 13.59 -8.22
N ASN A 760 30.70 14.74 -7.95
CA ASN A 760 29.37 15.03 -8.48
C ASN A 760 29.45 16.12 -9.54
N ARG A 761 28.62 16.01 -10.59
CA ARG A 761 28.51 17.04 -11.63
C ARG A 761 28.14 18.41 -11.02
N SER A 762 27.23 18.43 -10.06
CA SER A 762 26.87 19.61 -9.28
C SER A 762 26.77 19.24 -7.81
N ASN A 763 27.43 19.96 -6.91
CA ASN A 763 27.43 19.57 -5.49
C ASN A 763 26.37 20.33 -4.70
N ILE A 764 26.40 21.66 -4.73
CA ILE A 764 25.49 22.52 -3.98
C ILE A 764 24.57 23.24 -4.96
N TRP A 765 23.27 22.92 -4.96
CA TRP A 765 22.29 23.56 -5.83
C TRP A 765 20.98 23.85 -5.09
N ALA A 766 20.60 25.12 -4.98
CA ALA A 766 19.39 25.54 -4.28
C ALA A 766 18.60 26.58 -5.09
N ALA A 767 17.28 26.50 -5.05
CA ALA A 767 16.38 27.48 -5.68
C ALA A 767 15.96 28.61 -4.73
N TYR A 768 16.16 28.44 -3.42
CA TYR A 768 15.78 29.37 -2.34
C TYR A 768 16.90 29.36 -1.28
N ASN A 769 16.63 29.78 -0.05
CA ASN A 769 17.68 30.08 0.91
C ASN A 769 18.40 28.81 1.36
N LEU A 770 19.71 28.83 1.18
CA LEU A 770 20.59 27.78 1.64
C LEU A 770 21.63 28.37 2.58
N VAL A 771 21.80 27.72 3.73
CA VAL A 771 22.89 27.98 4.65
C VAL A 771 23.75 26.72 4.73
N MET A 772 25.03 26.82 4.38
CA MET A 772 25.97 25.68 4.46
C MET A 772 27.23 26.07 5.24
N ARG A 773 27.59 25.22 6.21
CA ARG A 773 28.68 25.46 7.14
C ARG A 773 29.63 24.29 7.25
N ASP A 774 30.92 24.59 7.41
CA ASP A 774 31.96 23.66 7.84
C ASP A 774 31.93 22.35 7.05
N SER A 775 31.84 22.46 5.73
CA SER A 775 31.58 21.35 4.79
C SER A 775 32.70 21.25 3.77
N ALA A 776 32.78 20.14 3.04
CA ALA A 776 33.77 19.96 1.98
C ALA A 776 33.16 19.51 0.66
N VAL A 777 33.74 20.00 -0.42
CA VAL A 777 33.45 19.57 -1.78
C VAL A 777 34.77 19.15 -2.44
N ILE A 778 34.82 17.91 -2.91
CA ILE A 778 35.95 17.34 -3.63
C ILE A 778 35.52 17.21 -5.09
N ALA A 779 36.15 17.93 -6.02
CA ALA A 779 35.76 17.82 -7.43
C ALA A 779 36.07 16.43 -8.00
N ILE A 780 37.32 15.99 -7.81
CA ILE A 780 37.82 14.68 -8.27
C ILE A 780 38.51 14.01 -7.08
N SER A 781 37.95 12.92 -6.59
CA SER A 781 38.52 12.14 -5.50
C SER A 781 39.57 11.13 -6.01
N GLY A 782 40.22 10.39 -5.12
CA GLY A 782 41.09 9.28 -5.47
C GLY A 782 40.36 8.06 -6.06
N ASN A 783 39.03 7.99 -5.97
CA ASN A 783 38.24 6.93 -6.60
C ASN A 783 37.73 7.38 -7.99
N HIS A 784 38.64 7.66 -8.92
CA HIS A 784 38.29 8.05 -10.29
C HIS A 784 38.84 7.07 -11.33
N GLN A 785 38.20 7.00 -12.49
CA GLN A 785 38.73 6.32 -13.67
C GLN A 785 38.68 7.23 -14.90
N PRO A 786 39.71 7.21 -15.78
CA PRO A 786 39.72 8.03 -16.99
C PRO A 786 38.47 7.88 -17.88
N ALA A 787 37.87 6.70 -17.91
CA ALA A 787 36.66 6.42 -18.69
C ALA A 787 35.42 7.18 -18.20
N GLU A 788 35.36 7.56 -16.92
CA GLU A 788 34.22 8.28 -16.32
C GLU A 788 34.09 9.72 -16.84
N PHE A 789 35.16 10.28 -17.41
CA PHE A 789 35.23 11.70 -17.76
C PHE A 789 34.87 12.03 -19.22
N LYS A 790 34.58 11.02 -20.05
CA LYS A 790 34.19 11.23 -21.45
C LYS A 790 32.81 11.91 -21.59
N ASP A 791 31.89 11.63 -20.66
CA ASP A 791 30.51 12.12 -20.68
C ASP A 791 30.22 13.23 -19.63
N ASN A 792 31.17 13.51 -18.72
CA ASN A 792 30.97 14.33 -17.52
C ASN A 792 32.05 15.44 -17.35
N SER A 793 32.19 16.32 -18.33
CA SER A 793 33.28 17.31 -18.38
C SER A 793 33.16 18.50 -17.41
N HIS A 794 32.12 18.56 -16.56
CA HIS A 794 31.84 19.73 -15.71
C HIS A 794 31.52 19.35 -14.25
N PHE A 795 32.50 19.52 -13.37
CA PHE A 795 32.35 19.41 -11.91
C PHE A 795 32.15 20.80 -11.32
N THR A 796 30.98 21.05 -10.74
CA THR A 796 30.64 22.34 -10.12
C THR A 796 30.52 22.20 -8.61
N GLY A 797 31.23 23.04 -7.86
CA GLY A 797 31.12 23.10 -6.40
C GLY A 797 29.75 23.62 -5.96
N ALA A 798 29.52 24.93 -6.08
CA ALA A 798 28.27 25.60 -5.81
C ALA A 798 27.71 26.23 -7.08
N ARG A 799 26.43 25.93 -7.37
CA ARG A 799 25.65 26.60 -8.40
C ARG A 799 24.96 27.81 -7.79
N ILE A 800 25.43 29.01 -8.13
CA ILE A 800 24.75 30.27 -7.80
C ILE A 800 23.54 30.36 -8.73
N TYR A 801 22.38 29.95 -8.23
CA TYR A 801 21.18 29.71 -9.04
C TYR A 801 20.07 30.74 -8.82
N ASP A 802 19.01 30.41 -8.07
CA ASP A 802 17.80 31.25 -7.92
C ASP A 802 17.67 31.90 -6.53
N GLY A 803 18.15 31.24 -5.47
CA GLY A 803 18.00 31.69 -4.08
C GLY A 803 19.30 32.21 -3.47
N PRO A 804 19.22 32.97 -2.37
CA PRO A 804 20.40 33.43 -1.66
C PRO A 804 21.13 32.26 -1.00
N MET A 805 22.46 32.26 -1.11
CA MET A 805 23.33 31.26 -0.50
C MET A 805 24.23 31.93 0.55
N ASP A 806 24.24 31.39 1.77
CA ASP A 806 25.21 31.70 2.82
C ASP A 806 26.15 30.51 2.97
N LEU A 807 27.35 30.65 2.43
CA LEU A 807 28.36 29.61 2.38
C LEU A 807 29.53 30.00 3.27
N SER A 808 29.75 29.26 4.36
CA SER A 808 30.86 29.56 5.26
C SER A 808 31.65 28.33 5.66
N GLY A 809 32.97 28.47 5.69
CA GLY A 809 33.83 27.38 6.14
C GLY A 809 33.89 26.21 5.17
N ILE A 810 33.73 26.47 3.86
CA ILE A 810 33.71 25.41 2.84
C ILE A 810 35.12 25.13 2.33
N ASP A 811 35.52 23.87 2.38
CA ASP A 811 36.76 23.35 1.77
C ASP A 811 36.48 22.87 0.34
N PHE A 812 37.04 23.55 -0.65
CA PHE A 812 37.05 23.11 -2.04
C PHE A 812 38.37 22.41 -2.35
N ILE A 813 38.29 21.11 -2.64
CA ILE A 813 39.47 20.23 -2.77
C ILE A 813 39.54 19.66 -4.20
N ASN A 814 40.74 19.64 -4.77
CA ASN A 814 41.05 19.13 -6.11
C ASN A 814 40.29 19.82 -7.26
N PHE A 815 40.09 21.15 -7.16
CA PHE A 815 39.47 21.97 -8.20
C PHE A 815 40.46 22.54 -9.24
N ASN A 816 41.65 21.97 -9.34
CA ASN A 816 42.61 22.27 -10.40
C ASN A 816 42.22 21.62 -11.73
N ASP A 817 42.72 22.15 -12.84
CA ASP A 817 42.55 21.53 -14.16
C ASP A 817 43.21 20.14 -14.16
N VAL A 818 42.54 19.16 -14.76
CA VAL A 818 43.05 17.78 -14.90
C VAL A 818 42.97 17.37 -16.36
N SER A 819 44.08 16.86 -16.89
CA SER A 819 44.19 16.38 -18.28
C SER A 819 44.15 14.85 -18.31
N TYR A 820 43.28 14.30 -19.17
CA TYR A 820 43.23 12.89 -19.51
C TYR A 820 43.31 12.74 -21.02
N GLY A 821 44.50 12.39 -21.53
CA GLY A 821 44.76 12.40 -22.97
C GLY A 821 44.57 13.81 -23.55
N SER A 822 43.72 13.95 -24.57
CA SER A 822 43.35 15.24 -25.17
C SER A 822 42.21 15.98 -24.46
N THR A 823 41.53 15.35 -23.50
CA THR A 823 40.43 15.96 -22.75
C THR A 823 40.96 16.70 -21.54
N VAL A 824 40.60 17.98 -21.39
CA VAL A 824 40.91 18.78 -20.20
C VAL A 824 39.63 19.02 -19.42
N ILE A 825 39.60 18.52 -18.19
CA ILE A 825 38.52 18.73 -17.24
C ILE A 825 38.84 19.99 -16.45
N LYS A 826 37.87 20.89 -16.33
CA LYS A 826 38.01 22.16 -15.62
C LYS A 826 36.94 22.27 -14.54
N PRO A 827 37.14 21.64 -13.38
CA PRO A 827 36.25 21.83 -12.24
C PRO A 827 36.16 23.32 -11.87
N THR A 828 35.02 23.76 -11.34
CA THR A 828 34.86 25.15 -10.90
C THR A 828 34.15 25.19 -9.56
N PRO A 829 34.76 25.77 -8.49
CA PRO A 829 34.13 25.90 -7.19
C PRO A 829 32.80 26.66 -7.25
N PHE A 830 32.72 27.76 -7.99
CA PHE A 830 31.48 28.53 -8.16
C PHE A 830 31.11 28.69 -9.62
N ARG A 831 29.87 28.33 -9.97
CA ARG A 831 29.31 28.60 -11.30
C ARG A 831 27.96 29.27 -11.15
N SER A 832 27.78 30.42 -11.78
CA SER A 832 26.48 31.11 -11.80
C SER A 832 25.65 30.66 -13.00
N VAL A 833 24.41 30.25 -12.73
CA VAL A 833 23.42 29.81 -13.72
C VAL A 833 22.05 30.40 -13.39
N GLY A 834 21.19 30.73 -14.37
CA GLY A 834 19.79 31.14 -14.09
C GLY A 834 19.62 32.57 -13.57
N ALA A 835 18.59 32.86 -12.75
CA ALA A 835 18.20 34.20 -12.32
C ALA A 835 18.11 34.29 -10.78
N SER A 836 19.24 34.50 -10.10
CA SER A 836 19.38 34.50 -8.62
C SER A 836 18.65 35.65 -7.89
N GLU A 837 18.42 35.52 -6.58
CA GLU A 837 18.34 36.64 -5.65
C GLU A 837 19.77 37.08 -5.31
N ARG A 838 20.39 37.82 -6.24
CA ARG A 838 21.85 37.78 -6.46
C ARG A 838 22.60 38.64 -5.45
N PHE A 839 21.96 39.70 -4.97
CA PHE A 839 22.53 40.60 -3.97
C PHE A 839 22.80 39.95 -2.60
N ALA A 840 22.08 38.88 -2.25
CA ALA A 840 22.11 38.29 -0.92
C ALA A 840 22.97 37.00 -0.83
N ASN A 841 23.66 36.62 -1.91
CA ASN A 841 24.66 35.57 -1.84
C ASN A 841 25.88 36.08 -1.08
N VAL A 842 26.31 35.33 -0.07
CA VAL A 842 27.50 35.64 0.73
C VAL A 842 28.38 34.42 0.88
N ALA A 843 29.68 34.65 0.85
CA ALA A 843 30.69 33.66 1.16
C ALA A 843 31.72 34.20 2.14
N GLN A 844 32.24 33.33 3.00
CA GLN A 844 33.35 33.64 3.91
C GLN A 844 34.04 32.36 4.39
N LYS A 845 35.26 32.49 4.89
CA LYS A 845 36.07 31.38 5.40
C LYS A 845 36.18 30.23 4.40
N LEU A 846 36.16 30.53 3.11
CA LEU A 846 36.39 29.56 2.05
C LEU A 846 37.86 29.15 2.03
N ARG A 847 38.13 27.91 1.63
CA ARG A 847 39.51 27.41 1.55
C ARG A 847 39.65 26.50 0.34
N PHE A 848 40.77 26.59 -0.35
CA PHE A 848 41.01 25.93 -1.63
C PHE A 848 42.29 25.09 -1.57
N PHE A 849 42.23 23.81 -1.97
CA PHE A 849 43.36 22.88 -1.88
C PHE A 849 43.43 21.93 -3.09
N PRO A 850 44.41 22.09 -4.01
CA PRO A 850 45.23 23.29 -4.22
C PRO A 850 44.39 24.46 -4.74
N GLU A 851 45.05 25.59 -4.99
CA GLU A 851 44.40 26.76 -5.59
C GLU A 851 43.84 26.42 -6.99
N PRO A 852 42.55 26.69 -7.27
CA PRO A 852 41.92 26.35 -8.54
C PRO A 852 42.34 27.31 -9.66
N SER A 853 42.35 26.82 -10.90
CA SER A 853 42.58 27.66 -12.09
C SER A 853 41.46 28.69 -12.31
N ARG A 854 40.26 28.38 -11.79
CA ARG A 854 39.05 29.22 -11.86
C ARG A 854 38.23 29.03 -10.60
N LYS A 855 38.19 30.02 -9.72
CA LYS A 855 37.34 30.01 -8.52
C LYS A 855 35.87 30.20 -8.85
N ILE A 856 35.59 31.15 -9.73
CA ILE A 856 34.22 31.52 -10.09
C ILE A 856 34.09 31.79 -11.59
N VAL A 857 33.00 31.29 -12.17
CA VAL A 857 32.61 31.56 -13.55
C VAL A 857 31.15 32.04 -13.57
N PHE A 858 30.93 33.19 -14.19
CA PHE A 858 29.61 33.64 -14.61
C PHE A 858 29.43 33.22 -16.08
N ASP A 859 28.59 32.21 -16.33
CA ASP A 859 28.42 31.67 -17.69
C ASP A 859 27.86 32.76 -18.63
N ALA A 860 28.61 33.10 -19.69
CA ALA A 860 28.17 34.05 -20.71
C ALA A 860 26.96 33.47 -21.46
N VAL A 861 25.87 34.22 -21.54
CA VAL A 861 24.63 33.74 -22.14
C VAL A 861 24.66 33.97 -23.65
N SER A 862 25.07 32.97 -24.43
CA SER A 862 24.91 32.98 -25.89
C SER A 862 23.69 32.14 -26.29
N GLY A 863 22.49 32.74 -26.33
CA GLY A 863 21.29 32.08 -26.84
C GLY A 863 20.01 32.93 -26.72
N PRO A 864 19.08 32.86 -27.70
CA PRO A 864 17.83 33.65 -27.70
C PRO A 864 16.76 33.15 -26.70
N THR A 865 16.91 31.95 -26.14
CA THR A 865 15.94 31.33 -25.19
C THR A 865 16.48 31.22 -23.75
N SER A 866 17.72 31.60 -23.52
CA SER A 866 18.37 31.52 -22.21
C SER A 866 18.18 32.82 -21.43
N LEU A 867 17.34 32.73 -20.40
CA LEU A 867 17.12 33.64 -19.27
C LEU A 867 18.18 34.75 -19.16
N GLY A 868 17.80 36.02 -19.40
CA GLY A 868 18.62 37.22 -19.20
C GLY A 868 18.96 37.51 -17.74
N GLY A 869 19.18 36.46 -16.95
CA GLY A 869 19.61 36.54 -15.58
C GLY A 869 21.05 36.99 -15.55
N THR A 870 22.00 36.08 -15.86
CA THR A 870 23.42 36.03 -15.44
C THR A 870 24.15 37.36 -15.25
N GLU A 871 23.92 38.36 -16.08
CA GLU A 871 24.51 39.71 -15.97
C GLU A 871 24.20 40.41 -14.65
N SER A 872 23.06 40.15 -14.03
CA SER A 872 22.73 40.72 -12.71
C SER A 872 23.38 39.99 -11.53
N ALA A 873 24.16 38.91 -11.75
CA ALA A 873 24.52 37.97 -10.69
C ALA A 873 25.49 38.60 -9.72
N SER A 874 25.45 38.21 -8.45
CA SER A 874 26.44 38.65 -7.51
C SER A 874 26.63 37.67 -6.37
N ILE A 875 27.80 37.79 -5.73
CA ILE A 875 28.15 37.15 -4.47
C ILE A 875 29.09 38.09 -3.73
N ARG A 876 28.84 38.29 -2.43
CA ARG A 876 29.70 39.12 -1.58
C ARG A 876 30.68 38.23 -0.83
N ASP A 877 31.97 38.54 -0.96
CA ASP A 877 33.04 37.92 -0.20
C ASP A 877 33.28 38.74 1.08
N LEU A 878 32.82 38.23 2.23
CA LEU A 878 32.80 39.03 3.46
C LEU A 878 34.20 39.19 4.07
N ASP A 879 35.09 38.21 3.88
CA ASP A 879 36.40 38.18 4.55
C ASP A 879 37.59 38.09 3.59
N GLY A 880 37.35 38.12 2.29
CA GLY A 880 38.40 38.06 1.27
C GLY A 880 38.82 36.63 0.94
N SER A 881 38.18 35.60 1.50
CA SER A 881 38.55 34.21 1.26
C SER A 881 38.27 33.73 -0.17
N LEU A 882 37.37 34.39 -0.91
CA LEU A 882 37.10 34.10 -2.32
C LEU A 882 38.01 34.90 -3.27
N THR A 883 38.32 36.15 -2.94
CA THR A 883 38.88 37.15 -3.87
C THR A 883 40.22 37.75 -3.46
N GLY A 884 40.63 37.57 -2.21
CA GLY A 884 41.72 38.31 -1.57
C GLY A 884 41.33 39.72 -1.10
N THR A 885 40.13 40.22 -1.42
CA THR A 885 39.65 41.56 -1.05
C THR A 885 38.39 41.46 -0.20
N PRO A 886 38.46 41.69 1.13
CA PRO A 886 37.30 41.64 2.01
C PRO A 886 36.20 42.63 1.62
N GLN A 887 34.96 42.24 1.91
CA GLN A 887 33.73 42.98 1.62
C GLN A 887 33.47 43.26 0.13
N SER A 888 34.27 42.69 -0.78
CA SER A 888 34.09 42.88 -2.22
C SER A 888 32.84 42.15 -2.71
N LEU A 889 32.10 42.81 -3.60
CA LEU A 889 30.99 42.25 -4.35
C LEU A 889 31.52 41.78 -5.71
N LEU A 890 31.46 40.48 -5.96
CA LEU A 890 31.79 39.90 -7.26
C LEU A 890 30.57 40.01 -8.17
N VAL A 891 30.76 40.54 -9.37
CA VAL A 891 29.73 40.68 -10.40
C VAL A 891 30.27 40.28 -11.78
N PRO A 892 29.43 39.83 -12.73
CA PRO A 892 29.86 39.56 -14.10
C PRO A 892 30.51 40.79 -14.74
N THR A 893 31.56 40.56 -15.52
CA THR A 893 32.27 41.59 -16.29
C THR A 893 31.41 42.12 -17.44
N HIS A 894 30.53 43.06 -17.10
CA HIS A 894 29.61 43.70 -18.03
C HIS A 894 29.52 45.21 -17.72
N ALA A 895 29.39 46.05 -18.75
CA ALA A 895 29.38 47.51 -18.60
C ALA A 895 28.30 48.00 -17.60
N PHE A 896 27.15 47.32 -17.54
CA PHE A 896 26.05 47.66 -16.61
C PHE A 896 26.45 47.53 -15.13
N ASN A 897 27.38 46.63 -14.82
CA ASN A 897 27.92 46.44 -13.47
C ASN A 897 29.17 47.31 -13.23
N ASN A 898 29.76 47.89 -14.28
CA ASN A 898 30.94 48.75 -14.13
C ASN A 898 30.51 50.13 -13.60
N ALA A 899 31.00 50.49 -12.42
CA ALA A 899 30.70 51.73 -11.71
C ALA A 899 31.92 52.17 -10.87
N PRO A 900 31.98 53.43 -10.39
CA PRO A 900 33.03 53.85 -9.46
C PRO A 900 33.15 52.89 -8.28
N GLY A 901 34.38 52.48 -7.97
CA GLY A 901 34.66 51.49 -6.93
C GLY A 901 34.72 50.03 -7.40
N CYS A 902 34.60 49.78 -8.72
CA CYS A 902 34.95 48.49 -9.31
C CYS A 902 36.42 48.44 -9.75
N ALA A 903 37.04 47.27 -9.60
CA ALA A 903 38.37 46.95 -10.07
C ALA A 903 38.43 45.54 -10.67
N ALA A 904 39.44 45.29 -11.50
CA ALA A 904 39.79 43.94 -11.89
C ALA A 904 40.33 43.17 -10.66
N PRO A 905 40.02 41.87 -10.52
CA PRO A 905 40.58 41.06 -9.46
C PRO A 905 42.10 40.93 -9.63
N THR A 906 42.82 40.90 -8.52
CA THR A 906 44.26 40.60 -8.50
C THR A 906 44.54 39.12 -8.75
N ASP A 907 43.55 38.26 -8.50
CA ASP A 907 43.59 36.82 -8.73
C ASP A 907 42.94 36.47 -10.08
N GLU A 908 43.75 36.04 -11.05
CA GLU A 908 43.29 35.68 -12.40
C GLU A 908 42.32 34.48 -12.44
N SER A 909 42.26 33.69 -11.37
CA SER A 909 41.27 32.61 -11.23
C SER A 909 39.85 33.14 -10.98
N VAL A 910 39.72 34.43 -10.61
CA VAL A 910 38.44 35.10 -10.42
C VAL A 910 38.05 35.79 -11.73
N ARG A 911 37.05 35.24 -12.43
CA ARG A 911 36.54 35.80 -13.70
C ARG A 911 35.32 36.68 -13.46
N ALA A 912 35.54 37.79 -12.77
CA ALA A 912 34.50 38.73 -12.34
C ALA A 912 35.07 40.16 -12.24
N MET A 913 34.23 41.15 -12.00
CA MET A 913 34.65 42.44 -11.45
C MET A 913 34.46 42.45 -9.94
N LEU A 914 35.39 43.06 -9.22
CA LEU A 914 35.30 43.27 -7.77
C LEU A 914 34.83 44.69 -7.51
N CYS A 915 33.67 44.86 -6.89
CA CYS A 915 33.08 46.17 -6.63
C CYS A 915 32.80 46.37 -5.14
N ASN A 916 32.89 47.62 -4.66
CA ASN A 916 32.59 47.96 -3.26
C ASN A 916 31.20 48.60 -3.05
N TYR A 917 30.41 48.74 -4.11
CA TYR A 917 29.06 49.29 -4.02
C TYR A 917 28.07 48.28 -3.43
N GLU A 918 26.88 48.78 -3.13
CA GLU A 918 25.73 47.96 -2.73
C GLU A 918 24.75 47.74 -3.88
N VAL A 919 24.10 46.58 -3.86
CA VAL A 919 23.08 46.20 -4.83
C VAL A 919 21.78 45.80 -4.16
N GLY A 920 20.67 46.10 -4.83
CA GLY A 920 19.36 45.56 -4.50
C GLY A 920 18.67 45.05 -5.75
N SER A 921 17.86 44.01 -5.61
CA SER A 921 17.02 43.52 -6.70
C SER A 921 15.70 44.30 -6.75
N LEU A 922 15.40 44.91 -7.90
CA LEU A 922 14.05 45.33 -8.26
C LEU A 922 13.31 44.12 -8.80
N TYR A 923 12.07 43.90 -8.35
CA TYR A 923 11.13 42.91 -8.84
C TYR A 923 9.89 43.59 -9.40
N LEU A 924 9.46 43.12 -10.56
CA LEU A 924 8.22 43.45 -11.24
C LEU A 924 7.40 42.16 -11.29
N PHE A 925 6.60 41.92 -10.25
CA PHE A 925 5.86 40.68 -10.09
C PHE A 925 4.47 40.78 -10.74
N ASN A 926 4.19 39.88 -11.67
CA ASN A 926 2.84 39.67 -12.21
C ASN A 926 2.27 38.37 -11.61
N PRO A 927 1.14 38.40 -10.89
CA PRO A 927 0.56 37.19 -10.28
C PRO A 927 0.03 36.18 -11.32
N ASN A 928 -0.24 36.62 -12.54
CA ASN A 928 -0.87 35.83 -13.60
C ASN A 928 0.12 35.31 -14.65
N LYS A 929 1.35 35.85 -14.68
CA LYS A 929 2.42 35.38 -15.56
C LYS A 929 3.57 34.87 -14.70
N ALA A 930 4.13 33.71 -15.02
CA ALA A 930 5.34 33.22 -14.36
C ALA A 930 6.53 34.18 -14.56
N THR A 931 6.51 34.99 -15.64
CA THR A 931 7.62 35.82 -16.11
C THR A 931 7.07 37.10 -16.76
N THR A 932 7.73 38.23 -16.50
CA THR A 932 7.45 39.57 -17.06
C THR A 932 8.75 40.03 -17.65
N ALA A 933 8.82 40.04 -18.98
CA ALA A 933 9.98 40.48 -19.73
C ALA A 933 10.06 42.01 -19.75
N PHE A 934 11.22 42.55 -19.42
CA PHE A 934 11.49 43.99 -19.52
C PHE A 934 12.96 44.22 -19.88
N GLY A 935 13.23 45.28 -20.64
CA GLY A 935 14.55 45.84 -20.85
C GLY A 935 14.90 46.86 -19.76
N THR A 936 16.19 47.09 -19.56
CA THR A 936 16.68 48.05 -18.55
C THR A 936 17.90 48.81 -19.04
N SER A 937 17.96 50.09 -18.70
CA SER A 937 19.10 50.97 -18.96
C SER A 937 19.43 51.83 -17.75
N ARG A 938 20.68 52.25 -17.66
CA ARG A 938 21.18 53.15 -16.62
C ARG A 938 21.31 54.57 -17.16
N SER A 939 21.22 55.58 -16.29
CA SER A 939 21.19 57.00 -16.66
C SER A 939 22.43 57.52 -17.40
N ASP A 940 23.51 56.75 -17.44
CA ASP A 940 24.73 57.01 -18.23
C ASP A 940 24.68 56.39 -19.64
N GLY A 941 23.52 55.87 -20.07
CA GLY A 941 23.29 55.33 -21.40
C GLY A 941 23.61 53.84 -21.55
N VAL A 942 24.16 53.20 -20.52
CA VAL A 942 24.48 51.77 -20.55
C VAL A 942 23.20 50.93 -20.50
N LYS A 943 23.08 49.97 -21.42
CA LYS A 943 21.95 49.04 -21.51
C LYS A 943 22.39 47.62 -21.16
N LEU A 944 21.48 46.82 -20.61
CA LEU A 944 21.65 45.36 -20.58
C LEU A 944 21.17 44.79 -21.91
N THR A 945 22.01 43.98 -22.55
CA THR A 945 21.82 43.45 -23.92
C THR A 945 20.63 42.51 -24.06
N THR A 946 20.16 41.91 -22.95
CA THR A 946 18.95 41.09 -22.95
C THR A 946 17.74 41.94 -22.57
N ASN A 947 16.79 42.14 -23.49
CA ASN A 947 15.53 42.78 -23.14
C ASN A 947 14.57 41.85 -22.37
N ASN A 948 14.97 40.60 -22.07
CA ASN A 948 14.10 39.57 -21.50
C ASN A 948 14.50 39.19 -20.06
N PHE A 949 14.63 40.18 -19.15
CA PHE A 949 14.73 39.89 -17.72
C PHE A 949 13.44 39.24 -17.23
N MET A 950 13.52 38.18 -16.43
CA MET A 950 12.31 37.57 -15.86
C MET A 950 12.00 38.18 -14.51
N ASN A 951 11.06 39.14 -14.48
CA ASN A 951 10.52 39.76 -13.27
C ASN A 951 11.52 40.46 -12.34
N LYS A 952 12.85 40.44 -12.55
CA LYS A 952 13.81 41.07 -11.64
C LYS A 952 15.16 41.47 -12.27
N VAL A 953 15.79 42.50 -11.69
CA VAL A 953 17.12 43.02 -12.07
C VAL A 953 17.86 43.56 -10.84
N ASN A 954 19.19 43.41 -10.77
CA ASN A 954 20.00 44.08 -9.75
C ASN A 954 20.30 45.53 -10.12
N LEU A 955 20.10 46.43 -9.17
CA LEU A 955 20.37 47.86 -9.28
C LEU A 955 21.44 48.25 -8.28
N ILE A 956 22.39 49.08 -8.72
CA ILE A 956 23.37 49.73 -7.86
C ILE A 956 22.68 50.89 -7.16
N TYR A 957 22.74 50.96 -5.84
CA TYR A 957 22.12 52.03 -5.05
C TYR A 957 23.13 52.79 -4.19
N GLY A 958 22.70 53.91 -3.60
CA GLY A 958 23.56 54.80 -2.83
C GLY A 958 24.43 55.74 -3.69
N GLY A 959 24.43 55.56 -5.02
CA GLY A 959 25.11 56.43 -5.98
C GLY A 959 24.15 57.34 -6.79
N LYS A 960 24.69 57.98 -7.84
CA LYS A 960 23.98 58.94 -8.71
C LYS A 960 23.19 58.34 -9.88
N TYR A 961 23.12 57.01 -9.96
CA TYR A 961 22.48 56.34 -11.08
C TYR A 961 20.97 56.34 -10.96
N GLU A 962 20.29 56.56 -12.08
CA GLU A 962 18.87 56.30 -12.26
C GLU A 962 18.72 55.18 -13.28
N TYR A 963 17.61 54.44 -13.20
CA TYR A 963 17.37 53.29 -14.06
C TYR A 963 16.09 53.45 -14.83
N ASN A 964 16.11 53.15 -16.12
CA ASN A 964 14.92 53.09 -16.95
C ASN A 964 14.51 51.63 -17.13
N ILE A 965 13.22 51.35 -16.98
CA ILE A 965 12.60 50.07 -17.29
C ILE A 965 11.75 50.28 -18.53
N HIS A 966 12.02 49.47 -19.54
CA HIS A 966 11.32 49.46 -20.83
C HIS A 966 10.60 48.13 -20.98
N TYR A 967 9.37 48.16 -21.47
CA TYR A 967 8.58 46.95 -21.58
C TYR A 967 8.49 46.49 -23.03
N ASN A 968 8.69 45.19 -23.25
CA ASN A 968 8.74 44.62 -24.61
C ASN A 968 7.38 44.13 -25.11
N GLU A 969 6.36 44.09 -24.25
CA GLU A 969 5.01 43.60 -24.53
C GLU A 969 3.97 44.60 -24.03
N GLU A 970 2.74 44.52 -24.56
CA GLU A 970 1.57 45.19 -23.99
C GLU A 970 1.35 44.67 -22.56
N LEU A 971 1.82 45.41 -21.55
CA LEU A 971 1.72 44.99 -20.17
C LEU A 971 0.43 45.47 -19.52
N ASP A 972 -0.20 44.54 -18.83
CA ASP A 972 -1.25 44.79 -17.86
C ASP A 972 -0.62 45.36 -16.58
N LEU A 973 -0.24 46.65 -16.64
CA LEU A 973 0.47 47.39 -15.60
C LEU A 973 -0.28 47.35 -14.25
N GLU A 974 -1.62 47.31 -14.30
CA GLU A 974 -2.50 47.22 -13.13
C GLU A 974 -2.28 45.95 -12.29
N ARG A 975 -1.61 44.94 -12.86
CA ARG A 975 -1.31 43.68 -12.19
C ARG A 975 0.16 43.54 -11.80
N ILE A 976 1.02 44.51 -12.13
CA ILE A 976 2.44 44.46 -11.76
C ILE A 976 2.64 45.05 -10.36
N THR A 977 3.15 44.22 -9.45
CA THR A 977 3.60 44.66 -8.13
C THR A 977 5.09 44.98 -8.16
N VAL A 978 5.46 46.18 -7.72
CA VAL A 978 6.86 46.59 -7.64
C VAL A 978 7.42 46.34 -6.24
N VAL A 979 8.50 45.58 -6.18
CA VAL A 979 9.20 45.25 -4.93
C VAL A 979 10.68 45.54 -5.09
N PHE A 980 11.30 46.17 -4.09
CA PHE A 980 12.75 46.32 -4.01
C PHE A 980 13.26 45.53 -2.82
N LYS A 981 14.23 44.64 -3.04
CA LYS A 981 14.89 43.88 -1.97
C LYS A 981 16.38 44.19 -1.95
N THR A 982 16.97 44.28 -0.76
CA THR A 982 18.42 44.45 -0.60
C THR A 982 18.87 43.89 0.75
N ALA A 983 20.17 43.64 0.90
CA ALA A 983 20.75 43.14 2.14
C ALA A 983 20.65 44.14 3.30
N ASN A 984 20.50 45.44 3.00
CA ASN A 984 20.49 46.52 3.99
C ASN A 984 19.06 47.00 4.28
N GLN A 985 18.55 46.68 5.47
CA GLN A 985 17.24 47.16 5.91
C GLN A 985 17.21 48.69 5.98
N GLY A 986 16.13 49.29 5.48
CA GLY A 986 15.94 50.73 5.44
C GLY A 986 16.62 51.44 4.26
N ALA A 987 17.41 50.74 3.44
CA ALA A 987 18.02 51.31 2.25
C ALA A 987 16.97 51.72 1.20
N LEU A 988 17.30 52.73 0.41
CA LEU A 988 16.46 53.23 -0.69
C LEU A 988 16.96 52.69 -2.02
N SER A 989 16.03 52.30 -2.88
CA SER A 989 16.34 52.08 -4.29
C SER A 989 16.87 53.37 -4.93
N PRO A 990 17.63 53.27 -6.04
CA PRO A 990 17.80 54.41 -6.94
C PRO A 990 16.44 54.84 -7.51
N VAL A 991 16.40 56.00 -8.15
CA VAL A 991 15.22 56.42 -8.92
C VAL A 991 15.07 55.47 -10.10
N VAL A 992 13.90 54.86 -10.23
CA VAL A 992 13.55 53.98 -11.35
C VAL A 992 12.43 54.65 -12.15
N ALA A 993 12.68 54.89 -13.43
CA ALA A 993 11.72 55.38 -14.40
C ALA A 993 11.09 54.19 -15.14
N ILE A 994 9.81 53.93 -14.89
CA ILE A 994 9.00 52.99 -15.66
C ILE A 994 8.50 53.74 -16.90
N ARG A 995 8.99 53.35 -18.07
CA ARG A 995 8.72 54.03 -19.35
C ARG A 995 7.73 53.23 -20.21
N ASP A 996 7.49 53.77 -21.41
CA ASP A 996 6.65 53.18 -22.45
C ASP A 996 5.18 53.07 -22.00
N LEU A 997 4.66 54.19 -21.43
CA LEU A 997 3.29 54.31 -20.91
C LEU A 997 2.45 55.28 -21.78
N PRO A 998 2.34 55.09 -23.10
CA PRO A 998 1.85 56.13 -24.02
C PRO A 998 0.42 56.57 -23.69
N GLY A 999 0.25 57.87 -23.46
CA GLY A 999 -1.04 58.51 -23.18
C GLY A 999 -1.62 58.20 -21.80
N ARG A 1000 -0.85 57.55 -20.90
CA ARG A 1000 -1.33 57.13 -19.57
C ARG A 1000 -0.74 57.97 -18.46
N HIS A 1001 -1.57 58.36 -17.51
CA HIS A 1001 -1.13 58.91 -16.23
C HIS A 1001 -1.13 57.81 -15.17
N CYS A 1002 0.05 57.32 -14.82
CA CYS A 1002 0.21 56.22 -13.88
C CYS A 1002 0.64 56.68 -12.49
N LYS A 1003 0.17 55.99 -11.44
CA LYS A 1003 0.53 56.19 -10.03
C LYS A 1003 0.86 54.86 -9.36
N MET A 1004 1.51 54.90 -8.20
CA MET A 1004 1.64 53.70 -7.35
C MET A 1004 0.51 53.62 -6.33
N SER A 1005 0.02 52.41 -6.07
CA SER A 1005 -0.98 52.14 -5.02
C SER A 1005 -0.44 52.31 -3.59
N GLN A 1006 0.88 52.24 -3.40
CA GLN A 1006 1.55 52.54 -2.13
C GLN A 1006 2.75 53.46 -2.36
N GLY A 1007 3.13 54.18 -1.31
CA GLY A 1007 4.16 55.22 -1.36
C GLY A 1007 3.56 56.61 -1.51
N ARG A 1008 4.32 57.62 -1.10
CA ARG A 1008 3.91 59.03 -1.10
C ARG A 1008 4.05 59.63 -2.50
N SER A 1009 3.00 60.27 -3.01
CA SER A 1009 3.10 61.08 -4.24
C SER A 1009 3.90 62.35 -3.95
N VAL A 1010 4.79 62.75 -4.87
CA VAL A 1010 5.58 63.98 -4.77
C VAL A 1010 5.32 64.90 -5.97
N ALA A 1011 5.58 66.19 -5.83
CA ALA A 1011 5.22 67.19 -6.83
C ALA A 1011 6.22 67.32 -7.99
N SER A 1012 7.45 66.80 -7.82
CA SER A 1012 8.48 66.87 -8.85
C SER A 1012 9.48 65.71 -8.78
N LEU A 1013 10.20 65.47 -9.88
CA LEU A 1013 11.31 64.52 -9.90
C LEU A 1013 12.44 64.92 -8.93
N SER A 1014 12.67 66.21 -8.73
CA SER A 1014 13.63 66.72 -7.74
C SER A 1014 13.22 66.36 -6.30
N GLU A 1015 11.94 66.47 -5.98
CA GLU A 1015 11.42 66.03 -4.68
C GLU A 1015 11.56 64.51 -4.51
N LEU A 1016 11.30 63.73 -5.57
CA LEU A 1016 11.48 62.27 -5.54
C LEU A 1016 12.93 61.86 -5.26
N ARG A 1017 13.90 62.52 -5.90
CA ARG A 1017 15.32 62.27 -5.69
C ARG A 1017 15.72 62.45 -4.22
N ASN A 1018 15.16 63.47 -3.57
CA ASN A 1018 15.42 63.80 -2.17
C ASN A 1018 14.58 62.99 -1.17
N ALA A 1019 13.56 62.27 -1.63
CA ALA A 1019 12.69 61.47 -0.77
C ALA A 1019 13.48 60.43 0.05
N GLN A 1020 13.13 60.33 1.33
CA GLN A 1020 13.74 59.42 2.32
C GLN A 1020 12.82 58.23 2.68
N ASP A 1021 11.70 58.12 1.97
CA ASP A 1021 10.61 57.17 2.11
C ASP A 1021 10.24 56.61 0.72
N SER A 1022 9.41 55.57 0.69
CA SER A 1022 8.87 55.07 -0.59
C SER A 1022 7.97 56.14 -1.21
N ALA A 1023 8.34 56.63 -2.39
CA ALA A 1023 7.67 57.74 -3.05
C ALA A 1023 7.61 57.55 -4.57
N TYR A 1024 6.69 58.24 -5.24
CA TYR A 1024 6.57 58.23 -6.69
C TYR A 1024 6.21 59.60 -7.26
N TYR A 1025 6.64 59.85 -8.50
CA TYR A 1025 6.32 61.04 -9.29
C TYR A 1025 5.75 60.60 -10.65
N SER A 1026 4.57 61.11 -11.00
CA SER A 1026 3.89 60.82 -12.25
C SER A 1026 4.16 61.93 -13.27
N ALA A 1027 4.65 61.57 -14.46
CA ALA A 1027 4.82 62.45 -15.60
C ALA A 1027 4.12 61.85 -16.83
N PRO A 1028 3.84 62.63 -17.90
CA PRO A 1028 3.36 62.06 -19.16
C PRO A 1028 4.28 60.92 -19.63
N ASP A 1029 3.67 59.77 -19.94
CA ASP A 1029 4.31 58.56 -20.46
C ASP A 1029 5.37 57.88 -19.55
N VAL A 1030 5.59 58.38 -18.33
CA VAL A 1030 6.63 57.86 -17.42
C VAL A 1030 6.21 57.93 -15.95
N LEU A 1031 6.40 56.83 -15.23
CA LEU A 1031 6.25 56.78 -13.77
C LEU A 1031 7.60 56.61 -13.09
N TYR A 1032 8.01 57.60 -12.31
CA TYR A 1032 9.23 57.53 -11.51
C TYR A 1032 8.93 57.03 -10.11
N ILE A 1033 9.74 56.09 -9.61
CA ILE A 1033 9.59 55.51 -8.28
C ILE A 1033 10.91 55.50 -7.52
N LYS A 1034 10.80 55.55 -6.19
CA LYS A 1034 11.88 55.31 -5.25
C LYS A 1034 11.33 54.49 -4.09
N ASN A 1035 11.94 53.36 -3.78
CA ASN A 1035 11.37 52.36 -2.88
C ASN A 1035 12.28 52.12 -1.68
N LYS A 1036 11.76 52.29 -0.46
CA LYS A 1036 12.50 52.04 0.78
C LYS A 1036 12.28 50.63 1.29
N ALA A 1037 13.38 49.92 1.53
CA ALA A 1037 13.43 48.55 1.98
C ALA A 1037 13.14 48.38 3.49
N THR A 1038 11.97 48.80 3.96
CA THR A 1038 11.61 48.89 5.39
C THR A 1038 11.06 47.58 5.99
N GLY A 1039 10.42 46.74 5.18
CA GLY A 1039 9.81 45.48 5.60
C GLY A 1039 10.80 44.34 5.80
N LYS A 1040 10.40 43.36 6.62
CA LYS A 1040 11.11 42.10 6.77
C LYS A 1040 10.75 41.20 5.59
N ALA A 1041 11.67 40.99 4.66
CA ALA A 1041 11.57 39.82 3.81
C ALA A 1041 11.72 38.61 4.76
N GLY A 1042 10.91 37.55 4.66
CA GLY A 1042 10.95 36.36 5.54
C GLY A 1042 12.22 35.48 5.41
N TYR A 1043 13.39 36.09 5.19
CA TYR A 1043 14.67 35.47 4.89
C TYR A 1043 15.62 35.69 6.06
N VAL A 1044 16.34 34.64 6.45
CA VAL A 1044 17.41 34.71 7.46
C VAL A 1044 18.70 34.33 6.77
N THR A 1045 19.63 35.27 6.60
CA THR A 1045 21.03 34.95 6.31
C THR A 1045 21.70 34.63 7.65
N GLY A 1046 22.47 33.55 7.72
CA GLY A 1046 22.76 32.86 8.98
C GLY A 1046 24.06 33.28 9.65
N THR A 1047 24.69 34.38 9.23
CA THR A 1047 25.99 34.84 9.79
C THR A 1047 25.98 36.30 10.23
N SER A 1048 24.92 37.04 9.93
CA SER A 1048 24.56 38.28 10.59
C SER A 1048 23.04 38.25 10.76
N ASN A 1049 22.50 38.86 11.81
CA ASN A 1049 21.06 39.13 11.87
C ASN A 1049 20.59 40.11 10.76
N ALA A 1050 21.27 40.18 9.61
CA ALA A 1050 20.92 41.00 8.47
C ALA A 1050 19.61 40.49 7.87
N GLN A 1051 18.52 41.12 8.30
CA GLN A 1051 17.22 40.96 7.70
C GLN A 1051 17.29 41.58 6.31
N ILE A 1052 17.02 40.77 5.27
CA ILE A 1052 16.85 41.31 3.92
C ILE A 1052 15.75 42.37 4.00
N GLY A 1053 16.11 43.62 3.72
CA GLY A 1053 15.18 44.72 3.61
C GLY A 1053 14.30 44.51 2.40
N GLN A 1054 12.99 44.67 2.56
CA GLN A 1054 12.03 44.62 1.46
C GLN A 1054 11.11 45.84 1.49
N GLY A 1055 11.02 46.54 0.36
CA GLY A 1055 10.10 47.63 0.13
C GLY A 1055 9.06 47.20 -0.89
N VAL A 1056 7.78 47.29 -0.55
CA VAL A 1056 6.68 47.00 -1.49
C VAL A 1056 5.99 48.33 -1.79
N MET A 1057 5.92 48.72 -3.06
CA MET A 1057 5.16 49.90 -3.50
C MET A 1057 3.79 49.54 -4.08
N GLY A 1058 3.43 48.25 -4.04
CA GLY A 1058 2.16 47.75 -4.53
C GLY A 1058 2.07 47.76 -6.05
N LYS A 1059 0.83 47.84 -6.55
CA LYS A 1059 0.46 47.88 -7.97
C LYS A 1059 0.69 49.25 -8.62
N ILE A 1060 1.00 49.25 -9.91
CA ILE A 1060 0.97 50.43 -10.79
C ILE A 1060 -0.48 50.63 -11.23
N LEU A 1061 -1.03 51.84 -11.15
CA LEU A 1061 -2.42 52.15 -11.55
C LEU A 1061 -2.39 53.25 -12.61
N CYS A 1062 -2.94 53.00 -13.80
CA CYS A 1062 -2.86 53.93 -14.93
C CYS A 1062 -4.26 54.37 -15.38
N GLN A 1063 -4.42 55.66 -15.66
CA GLN A 1063 -5.62 56.23 -16.29
C GLN A 1063 -5.33 56.67 -17.71
#